data_AF-A0A3B8MJ27-F1
#
_entry.id   AF-A0A3B8MJ27-F1
#
_cell.length_a   1.000
_cell.length_b   1.000
_cell.length_c   1.000
_cell.angle_alpha   90.00
_cell.angle_beta   90.00
_cell.angle_gamma   90.00
#
_symmetry.space_group_name_H-M   'P 1'
#
loop_
_entity.id
_entity.type
_entity.pdbx_description
1 polymer ?
#
loop_
_entity_poly.entity_id
_entity_poly.type
_entity_poly.pdbx_seq_one_letter_code
_entity_poly.pdbx_strand_id
1 'polypeptide(L)'
;MSDTPNGVPYTTLDRLIQDFASRGLVLLSPESLDISPDVHQRVYEKELAAYRDKKPVTPSSIPAVLEVLNAPGLVDACNKLVGENWAIVPFTHNASFTSGPRDQHWHKDDNGPYNGRKQRHHQSVQLEMLYYPQDVRENMGPTATIPYSQYWTYNHEENHDNFAGADHLDFNYQLSGMERQHVSGPDSEYSVEDIVNRNTAHDVRMRDAVTDTGWPLVKQFEAAPLRAGSVLLYSHNTFHRGNHRRDDWRTWPDNPRFMWRFWIYRTSDVVDGIAFPVSWPTDDELIGIDLSNVSDDVTEVWRYNDHWIRTTDAPPPRDTAAKLSPEARQTEAEALFDQLHAKGDDAEPQRVGAAYKLASIGDTAVSTEYLERALYTDRESVRRAATYGLIAVGSDATDVFLEATRSSAKWVRKAGVYGFGDASPLTEEVLSAVTGLLSEDQSVYVRSVAAGSLGCLVRRAVATGEGTDLIPRCVEALIESLKIEENRPTMDSAQNRSIKFARPTDDSDVCEGGSVTFGQDRFQKVRSAVRENALWSAVIICSHGATLLGDTLEPLIGILRDIVRTDQNVISVGFALDTLTRLATIKQPENQPPEIASLSNNLTEILGESPVRAWESLVRAGLDPTVLTQFSPQT
;
A
#
# COMPACT_ATOMS: atom_id res chain seq x y z
N MET A 1 43.50 6.59 1.93
CA MET A 1 42.63 7.75 1.64
C MET A 1 41.44 7.20 0.89
N SER A 2 40.28 7.29 1.51
CA SER A 2 39.04 6.59 1.20
C SER A 2 38.31 7.25 0.04
N ASP A 3 38.38 6.66 -1.15
CA ASP A 3 37.37 6.88 -2.18
C ASP A 3 36.17 5.98 -1.87
N THR A 4 35.44 6.29 -0.79
CA THR A 4 34.03 5.91 -0.69
C THR A 4 33.29 6.78 -1.71
N PRO A 5 32.64 6.20 -2.74
CA PRO A 5 31.80 6.97 -3.64
C PRO A 5 30.79 7.75 -2.79
N ASN A 6 30.56 9.04 -3.08
CA ASN A 6 29.48 9.80 -2.46
C ASN A 6 28.19 9.00 -2.68
N GLY A 7 27.71 8.33 -1.62
CA GLY A 7 26.47 7.56 -1.67
C GLY A 7 25.29 8.48 -1.95
N VAL A 8 24.15 7.91 -2.33
CA VAL A 8 22.90 8.68 -2.37
C VAL A 8 22.63 9.29 -0.98
N PRO A 9 22.13 10.54 -0.89
CA PRO A 9 21.82 11.14 0.40
C PRO A 9 20.69 10.36 1.08
N TYR A 10 20.81 10.13 2.38
CA TYR A 10 19.77 9.49 3.19
C TYR A 10 18.79 10.53 3.72
N THR A 11 17.52 10.16 3.84
CA THR A 11 16.48 11.03 4.41
C THR A 11 16.70 11.17 5.91
N THR A 12 16.71 12.41 6.40
CA THR A 12 16.76 12.72 7.82
C THR A 12 15.37 12.65 8.44
N LEU A 13 15.30 12.38 9.74
CA LEU A 13 14.04 12.15 10.44
C LEU A 13 13.10 13.37 10.47
N ASP A 14 13.67 14.58 10.49
CA ASP A 14 12.96 15.86 10.42
C ASP A 14 12.32 16.10 9.04
N ARG A 15 12.94 15.58 7.98
CA ARG A 15 12.44 15.66 6.61
C ARG A 15 11.54 14.51 6.20
N LEU A 16 11.47 13.44 7.00
CA LEU A 16 10.80 12.18 6.65
C LEU A 16 9.38 12.38 6.08
N ILE A 17 8.52 13.10 6.80
CA ILE A 17 7.13 13.31 6.37
C ILE A 17 7.06 14.21 5.12
N GLN A 18 7.85 15.29 5.10
CA GLN A 18 7.85 16.24 3.98
C GLN A 18 8.32 15.58 2.68
N ASP A 19 9.44 14.85 2.75
CA ASP A 19 10.01 14.13 1.63
C ASP A 19 9.05 13.01 1.18
N PHE A 20 8.45 12.25 2.10
CA PHE A 20 7.49 11.21 1.73
C PHE A 20 6.21 11.78 1.09
N ALA A 21 5.64 12.85 1.65
CA ALA A 21 4.44 13.50 1.12
C ALA A 21 4.65 14.10 -0.28
N SER A 22 5.81 14.67 -0.55
CA SER A 22 6.11 15.27 -1.86
C SER A 22 6.69 14.25 -2.85
N ARG A 23 7.84 13.66 -2.52
CA ARG A 23 8.61 12.75 -3.39
C ARG A 23 7.98 11.36 -3.50
N GLY A 24 7.18 10.94 -2.52
CA GLY A 24 6.60 9.59 -2.46
C GLY A 24 7.59 8.50 -2.05
N LEU A 25 8.82 8.87 -1.63
CA LEU A 25 9.85 7.93 -1.19
C LEU A 25 10.86 8.57 -0.22
N VAL A 26 11.41 7.76 0.66
CA VAL A 26 12.46 8.12 1.63
C VAL A 26 13.46 6.98 1.78
N LEU A 27 14.71 7.32 2.08
CA LEU A 27 15.80 6.35 2.21
C LEU A 27 16.39 6.41 3.62
N LEU A 28 16.25 5.33 4.38
CA LEU A 28 16.82 5.21 5.73
C LEU A 28 18.23 4.64 5.66
N SER A 29 19.15 5.24 6.42
CA SER A 29 20.52 4.76 6.52
C SER A 29 20.61 3.57 7.48
N PRO A 30 21.64 2.70 7.34
CA PRO A 30 21.89 1.61 8.29
C PRO A 30 21.97 2.10 9.74
N GLU A 31 22.60 3.25 9.98
CA GLU A 31 22.73 3.84 11.33
C GLU A 31 21.39 4.32 11.87
N SER A 32 20.52 4.83 11.00
CA SER A 32 19.20 5.31 11.43
C SER A 32 18.28 4.19 11.87
N LEU A 33 18.58 2.92 11.56
CA LEU A 33 17.81 1.76 12.03
C LEU A 33 18.02 1.47 13.53
N ASP A 34 19.13 1.92 14.11
CA ASP A 34 19.47 1.69 15.53
C ASP A 34 19.58 0.19 15.90
N ILE A 35 20.26 -0.59 15.07
CA ILE A 35 20.58 -2.01 15.31
C ILE A 35 22.05 -2.30 15.01
N SER A 36 22.58 -3.43 15.52
CA SER A 36 23.97 -3.82 15.22
C SER A 36 24.17 -4.05 13.71
N PRO A 37 25.24 -3.53 13.10
CA PRO A 37 25.62 -3.86 11.72
C PRO A 37 25.77 -5.37 11.46
N ASP A 38 26.09 -6.15 12.51
CA ASP A 38 26.17 -7.61 12.43
C ASP A 38 24.84 -8.27 12.01
N VAL A 39 23.70 -7.61 12.25
CA VAL A 39 22.39 -8.10 11.78
C VAL A 39 22.37 -8.19 10.25
N HIS A 40 22.81 -7.13 9.58
CA HIS A 40 22.83 -7.07 8.12
C HIS A 40 23.75 -8.14 7.52
N GLN A 41 24.94 -8.29 8.11
CA GLN A 41 25.89 -9.32 7.71
C GLN A 41 25.31 -10.74 7.89
N ARG A 42 24.68 -11.04 9.04
CA ARG A 42 24.04 -12.34 9.27
C ARG A 42 22.92 -12.64 8.28
N VAL A 43 22.10 -11.64 7.92
CA VAL A 43 21.07 -11.81 6.90
C VAL A 43 21.73 -12.16 5.57
N TYR A 44 22.70 -11.36 5.12
CA TYR A 44 23.39 -11.57 3.86
C TYR A 44 24.07 -12.93 3.76
N GLU A 45 24.83 -13.34 4.78
CA GLU A 45 25.56 -14.61 4.78
C GLU A 45 24.64 -15.83 4.72
N LYS A 46 23.56 -15.83 5.51
CA LYS A 46 22.56 -16.91 5.48
C LYS A 46 21.83 -16.96 4.16
N GLU A 47 21.56 -15.80 3.58
CA GLU A 47 20.88 -15.71 2.30
C GLU A 47 21.77 -16.18 1.15
N LEU A 48 23.04 -15.79 1.15
CA LEU A 48 24.03 -16.28 0.20
C LEU A 48 24.19 -17.80 0.27
N ALA A 49 24.20 -18.37 1.49
CA ALA A 49 24.22 -19.82 1.68
C ALA A 49 22.96 -20.50 1.12
N ALA A 50 21.77 -19.97 1.43
CA ALA A 50 20.51 -20.49 0.90
C ALA A 50 20.44 -20.41 -0.64
N TYR A 51 20.89 -19.28 -1.22
CA TYR A 51 20.98 -19.07 -2.65
C TYR A 51 21.88 -20.10 -3.33
N ARG A 52 23.09 -20.33 -2.80
CA ARG A 52 24.04 -21.34 -3.31
C ARG A 52 23.46 -22.76 -3.23
N ASP A 53 22.75 -23.07 -2.16
CA ASP A 53 22.08 -24.35 -1.94
C ASP A 53 20.75 -24.48 -2.72
N LYS A 54 20.29 -23.43 -3.40
CA LYS A 54 18.98 -23.35 -4.07
C LYS A 54 17.80 -23.64 -3.13
N LYS A 55 17.92 -23.22 -1.87
CA LYS A 55 16.86 -23.34 -0.86
C LYS A 55 15.96 -22.09 -0.88
N PRO A 56 14.64 -22.25 -0.65
CA PRO A 56 13.74 -21.12 -0.46
C PRO A 56 14.19 -20.24 0.70
N VAL A 57 14.07 -18.92 0.54
CA VAL A 57 14.36 -17.92 1.56
C VAL A 57 13.04 -17.42 2.14
N THR A 58 12.89 -17.52 3.45
CA THR A 58 11.73 -17.02 4.19
C THR A 58 12.19 -16.38 5.52
N PRO A 59 11.32 -15.63 6.22
CA PRO A 59 11.65 -15.10 7.54
C PRO A 59 11.89 -16.22 8.56
N SER A 60 11.35 -17.42 8.35
CA SER A 60 11.68 -18.61 9.16
C SER A 60 13.10 -19.11 8.93
N SER A 61 13.56 -19.16 7.68
CA SER A 61 14.91 -19.64 7.37
C SER A 61 15.98 -18.61 7.72
N ILE A 62 15.63 -17.31 7.72
CA ILE A 62 16.52 -16.21 8.08
C ILE A 62 15.86 -15.30 9.13
N PRO A 63 15.73 -15.74 10.40
CA PRO A 63 15.03 -14.96 11.43
C PRO A 63 15.63 -13.59 11.75
N ALA A 64 16.90 -13.36 11.39
CA ALA A 64 17.56 -12.06 11.58
C ALA A 64 16.85 -10.92 10.83
N VAL A 65 16.07 -11.21 9.79
CA VAL A 65 15.25 -10.18 9.12
C VAL A 65 14.13 -9.64 10.04
N LEU A 66 13.66 -10.44 11.00
CA LEU A 66 12.65 -10.02 11.97
C LEU A 66 13.22 -9.02 12.99
N GLU A 67 14.54 -9.05 13.22
CA GLU A 67 15.24 -8.02 14.00
C GLU A 67 15.23 -6.68 13.25
N VAL A 68 15.37 -6.69 11.92
CA VAL A 68 15.28 -5.49 11.07
C VAL A 68 13.86 -4.92 11.09
N LEU A 69 12.83 -5.77 10.99
CA LEU A 69 11.42 -5.32 11.04
C LEU A 69 11.02 -4.67 12.38
N ASN A 70 11.76 -4.96 13.47
CA ASN A 70 11.59 -4.32 14.77
C ASN A 70 12.72 -3.37 15.13
N ALA A 71 13.54 -2.98 14.16
CA ALA A 71 14.61 -2.00 14.39
C ALA A 71 13.97 -0.70 14.92
N PRO A 72 14.43 -0.14 16.07
CA PRO A 72 13.78 1.01 16.70
C PRO A 72 13.58 2.18 15.75
N GLY A 73 14.58 2.48 14.91
CA GLY A 73 14.48 3.56 13.94
C GLY A 73 13.57 3.28 12.74
N LEU A 74 13.44 2.02 12.31
CA LEU A 74 12.44 1.64 11.30
C LEU A 74 11.03 1.80 11.86
N VAL A 75 10.82 1.34 13.11
CA VAL A 75 9.53 1.46 13.79
C VAL A 75 9.16 2.92 13.98
N ASP A 76 10.09 3.79 14.42
CA ASP A 76 9.83 5.24 14.53
C ASP A 76 9.47 5.88 13.18
N ALA A 77 10.23 5.55 12.13
CA ALA A 77 9.94 6.06 10.79
C ALA A 77 8.56 5.61 10.29
N CYS A 78 8.21 4.34 10.46
CA CYS A 78 6.90 3.81 10.07
C CYS A 78 5.77 4.40 10.94
N ASN A 79 5.97 4.55 12.25
CA ASN A 79 4.98 5.19 13.13
C ASN A 79 4.65 6.61 12.66
N LYS A 80 5.63 7.37 12.17
CA LYS A 80 5.42 8.72 11.63
C LYS A 80 4.69 8.74 10.29
N LEU A 81 4.88 7.73 9.44
CA LEU A 81 4.31 7.70 8.10
C LEU A 81 2.93 7.02 8.06
N VAL A 82 2.78 5.88 8.75
CA VAL A 82 1.60 5.00 8.69
C VAL A 82 0.96 4.76 10.07
N GLY A 83 1.35 5.52 11.09
CA GLY A 83 0.77 5.41 12.44
C GLY A 83 1.31 4.24 13.26
N GLU A 84 1.03 4.26 14.57
CA GLU A 84 1.44 3.19 15.48
C GLU A 84 0.75 1.85 15.15
N ASN A 85 1.33 0.77 15.66
CA ASN A 85 0.82 -0.60 15.48
C ASN A 85 0.65 -1.03 14.01
N TRP A 86 1.29 -0.34 13.06
CA TRP A 86 1.26 -0.71 11.64
C TRP A 86 1.49 -2.21 11.42
N ALA A 87 0.86 -2.71 10.36
CA ALA A 87 0.79 -4.13 10.06
C ALA A 87 1.49 -4.45 8.74
N ILE A 88 1.83 -5.72 8.53
CA ILE A 88 2.41 -6.24 7.29
C ILE A 88 1.37 -7.14 6.64
N VAL A 89 1.18 -7.05 5.32
CA VAL A 89 0.30 -7.96 4.58
C VAL A 89 0.89 -9.37 4.64
N PRO A 90 0.21 -10.35 5.27
CA PRO A 90 0.78 -11.67 5.52
C PRO A 90 1.13 -12.42 4.23
N PHE A 91 2.24 -13.16 4.23
CA PHE A 91 2.70 -14.00 3.11
C PHE A 91 2.95 -13.28 1.78
N THR A 92 2.88 -11.95 1.77
CA THR A 92 2.97 -11.15 0.55
C THR A 92 4.36 -10.56 0.43
N HIS A 93 5.05 -10.90 -0.66
CA HIS A 93 6.44 -10.55 -0.93
C HIS A 93 7.43 -10.87 0.20
N ASN A 94 7.07 -11.79 1.12
CA ASN A 94 7.85 -12.13 2.32
C ASN A 94 9.11 -12.97 2.06
N ALA A 95 9.65 -12.93 0.85
CA ALA A 95 10.88 -13.59 0.46
C ALA A 95 11.80 -12.58 -0.24
N SER A 96 13.09 -12.88 -0.25
CA SER A 96 14.04 -12.02 -0.95
C SER A 96 14.04 -12.24 -2.46
N PHE A 97 14.29 -11.16 -3.18
CA PHE A 97 14.40 -11.12 -4.63
C PHE A 97 15.87 -10.97 -5.05
N THR A 98 16.31 -11.78 -6.01
CA THR A 98 17.60 -11.63 -6.67
C THR A 98 17.44 -10.86 -7.97
N SER A 99 18.27 -9.83 -8.21
CA SER A 99 18.31 -9.18 -9.53
C SER A 99 18.90 -10.11 -10.59
N GLY A 100 18.56 -9.86 -11.85
CA GLY A 100 18.93 -10.75 -12.95
C GLY A 100 18.99 -10.04 -14.31
N PRO A 101 18.86 -10.79 -15.42
CA PRO A 101 19.09 -10.27 -16.76
C PRO A 101 17.88 -9.54 -17.38
N ARG A 102 16.72 -9.55 -16.73
CA ARG A 102 15.45 -9.06 -17.29
C ARG A 102 14.96 -7.81 -16.55
N ASP A 103 14.23 -7.00 -17.29
CA ASP A 103 13.47 -5.87 -16.76
C ASP A 103 12.02 -6.28 -16.47
N GLN A 104 11.40 -5.58 -15.54
CA GLN A 104 9.95 -5.47 -15.44
C GLN A 104 9.47 -4.19 -16.15
N HIS A 105 8.21 -4.17 -16.54
CA HIS A 105 7.52 -2.95 -16.96
C HIS A 105 7.29 -2.01 -15.78
N TRP A 106 7.04 -0.72 -16.04
CA TRP A 106 6.59 0.23 -15.02
C TRP A 106 5.18 -0.10 -14.54
N HIS A 107 5.04 -0.30 -13.23
CA HIS A 107 3.75 -0.59 -12.62
C HIS A 107 3.57 0.04 -11.24
N LYS A 108 2.29 0.23 -10.85
CA LYS A 108 1.86 0.27 -9.45
C LYS A 108 1.26 -1.09 -9.13
N ASP A 109 1.71 -1.73 -8.06
CA ASP A 109 1.13 -3.00 -7.66
C ASP A 109 -0.34 -2.87 -7.29
N ASP A 110 -1.07 -3.98 -7.37
CA ASP A 110 -2.46 -4.05 -6.91
C ASP A 110 -2.52 -3.87 -5.38
N ASN A 111 -3.58 -3.22 -4.90
CA ASN A 111 -3.71 -2.86 -3.49
C ASN A 111 -3.82 -4.11 -2.62
N GLY A 112 -2.97 -4.23 -1.61
CA GLY A 112 -3.06 -5.30 -0.61
C GLY A 112 -4.28 -5.14 0.31
N PRO A 113 -5.00 -6.21 0.67
CA PRO A 113 -4.95 -7.55 0.05
C PRO A 113 -5.40 -7.51 -1.41
N TYR A 114 -4.63 -8.17 -2.32
CA TYR A 114 -4.78 -8.02 -3.77
C TYR A 114 -6.24 -8.08 -4.19
N ASN A 115 -6.74 -7.00 -4.77
CA ASN A 115 -8.16 -6.82 -5.03
C ASN A 115 -8.34 -5.97 -6.29
N GLY A 116 -7.97 -6.59 -7.42
CA GLY A 116 -7.75 -5.96 -8.71
C GLY A 116 -8.72 -4.83 -9.03
N ARG A 117 -8.31 -3.59 -8.68
CA ARG A 117 -9.00 -2.29 -8.86
C ARG A 117 -9.82 -1.75 -7.67
N LYS A 118 -9.46 -2.08 -6.43
CA LYS A 118 -9.79 -1.25 -5.25
C LYS A 118 -9.24 0.16 -5.47
N GLN A 119 -9.97 1.21 -5.07
CA GLN A 119 -9.44 2.58 -5.16
C GLN A 119 -8.15 2.72 -4.36
N ARG A 120 -7.21 3.52 -4.89
CA ARG A 120 -5.91 3.76 -4.29
C ARG A 120 -6.01 4.91 -3.29
N HIS A 121 -5.50 4.72 -2.08
CA HIS A 121 -5.41 5.79 -1.09
C HIS A 121 -4.26 6.73 -1.45
N HIS A 122 -4.52 8.01 -1.71
CA HIS A 122 -3.45 9.02 -1.81
C HIS A 122 -2.76 9.23 -0.46
N GLN A 123 -3.55 9.18 0.61
CA GLN A 123 -3.08 9.21 1.99
C GLN A 123 -2.11 8.05 2.27
N SER A 124 -1.21 8.25 3.23
CA SER A 124 -0.24 7.24 3.69
C SER A 124 -0.91 6.13 4.52
N VAL A 125 -1.76 5.35 3.85
CA VAL A 125 -2.43 4.15 4.38
C VAL A 125 -1.62 2.91 4.06
N GLN A 126 -0.88 2.90 2.95
CA GLN A 126 -0.04 1.78 2.52
C GLN A 126 1.32 2.26 2.01
N LEU A 127 2.38 1.55 2.37
CA LEU A 127 3.72 1.77 1.84
C LEU A 127 4.46 0.46 1.60
N GLU A 128 5.51 0.57 0.81
CA GLU A 128 6.40 -0.50 0.43
C GLU A 128 7.74 -0.31 1.12
N MET A 129 8.30 -1.40 1.65
CA MET A 129 9.63 -1.42 2.25
C MET A 129 10.55 -2.32 1.44
N LEU A 130 11.70 -1.80 0.99
CA LEU A 130 12.78 -2.57 0.39
C LEU A 130 14.02 -2.50 1.29
N TYR A 131 14.46 -3.65 1.79
CA TYR A 131 15.63 -3.77 2.65
C TYR A 131 16.77 -4.51 1.95
N TYR A 132 17.97 -3.95 2.04
CA TYR A 132 19.17 -4.45 1.37
C TYR A 132 20.22 -4.89 2.42
N PRO A 133 20.48 -6.20 2.58
CA PRO A 133 21.43 -6.68 3.57
C PRO A 133 22.91 -6.52 3.14
N GLN A 134 23.17 -6.03 1.93
CA GLN A 134 24.50 -5.79 1.36
C GLN A 134 24.60 -4.44 0.65
N ASP A 135 25.83 -4.01 0.36
CA ASP A 135 26.08 -2.86 -0.51
C ASP A 135 25.50 -3.11 -1.92
N VAL A 136 24.82 -2.10 -2.48
CA VAL A 136 24.24 -2.18 -3.83
C VAL A 136 24.91 -1.14 -4.70
N ARG A 137 25.62 -1.59 -5.74
CA ARG A 137 26.21 -0.70 -6.75
C ARG A 137 25.19 -0.33 -7.82
N GLU A 138 25.41 0.79 -8.50
CA GLU A 138 24.54 1.28 -9.58
C GLU A 138 24.34 0.28 -10.73
N ASN A 139 25.30 -0.64 -10.94
CA ASN A 139 25.24 -1.64 -12.00
C ASN A 139 24.66 -2.99 -11.55
N MET A 140 24.22 -3.14 -10.30
CA MET A 140 23.67 -4.40 -9.76
C MET A 140 22.17 -4.58 -10.03
N GLY A 141 21.58 -3.78 -10.94
CA GLY A 141 20.15 -3.78 -11.22
C GLY A 141 19.33 -3.32 -10.01
N PRO A 142 19.57 -2.10 -9.49
CA PRO A 142 18.73 -1.55 -8.43
C PRO A 142 17.27 -1.43 -8.89
N THR A 143 16.33 -1.57 -7.97
CA THR A 143 14.92 -1.27 -8.23
C THR A 143 14.81 0.18 -8.69
N ALA A 144 14.09 0.39 -9.79
CA ALA A 144 13.83 1.72 -10.31
C ALA A 144 12.44 2.19 -9.85
N THR A 145 12.33 3.48 -9.52
CA THR A 145 11.09 4.15 -9.13
C THR A 145 10.88 5.42 -9.96
N ILE A 146 9.67 5.96 -9.93
CA ILE A 146 9.34 7.28 -10.47
C ILE A 146 8.89 8.16 -9.30
N PRO A 147 9.81 8.91 -8.66
CA PRO A 147 9.47 9.89 -7.63
C PRO A 147 8.40 10.86 -8.14
N TYR A 148 7.61 11.42 -7.22
CA TYR A 148 6.50 12.36 -7.49
C TYR A 148 5.30 11.79 -8.27
N SER A 149 5.29 10.50 -8.60
CA SER A 149 4.20 9.88 -9.39
C SER A 149 3.07 9.26 -8.55
N GLN A 150 3.19 9.26 -7.22
CA GLN A 150 2.29 8.55 -6.32
C GLN A 150 0.83 9.04 -6.38
N TYR A 151 0.61 10.27 -6.82
CA TYR A 151 -0.72 10.89 -6.95
C TYR A 151 -1.27 10.88 -8.37
N TRP A 152 -0.49 10.43 -9.36
CA TRP A 152 -0.87 10.46 -10.77
C TRP A 152 -1.13 9.05 -11.27
N THR A 153 -2.18 8.86 -12.06
CA THR A 153 -2.46 7.60 -12.73
C THR A 153 -3.28 7.80 -14.00
N TYR A 154 -3.48 6.72 -14.75
CA TYR A 154 -4.32 6.66 -15.93
C TYR A 154 -5.69 6.08 -15.58
N ASN A 155 -6.63 6.17 -16.50
CA ASN A 155 -7.89 5.44 -16.40
C ASN A 155 -7.62 3.93 -16.46
N HIS A 156 -8.12 3.19 -15.48
CA HIS A 156 -7.96 1.75 -15.32
C HIS A 156 -9.26 1.03 -14.93
N GLU A 157 -10.30 1.75 -14.51
CA GLU A 157 -11.64 1.22 -14.25
C GLU A 157 -12.48 1.09 -15.54
N GLU A 158 -12.42 2.10 -16.42
CA GLU A 158 -13.25 2.21 -17.63
C GLU A 158 -12.52 1.84 -18.92
N ASN A 159 -11.21 2.06 -18.96
CA ASN A 159 -10.40 1.66 -20.11
C ASN A 159 -10.15 0.15 -20.01
N HIS A 160 -10.92 -0.60 -20.79
CA HIS A 160 -10.83 -2.05 -20.96
C HIS A 160 -9.52 -2.51 -21.67
N ASP A 161 -8.48 -1.69 -21.70
CA ASP A 161 -7.23 -1.99 -22.44
C ASP A 161 -6.17 -2.64 -21.56
N ASN A 162 -6.28 -2.55 -20.24
CA ASN A 162 -5.38 -3.20 -19.28
C ASN A 162 -6.21 -3.94 -18.21
N PHE A 163 -6.23 -5.28 -18.28
CA PHE A 163 -7.02 -6.11 -17.35
C PHE A 163 -6.29 -6.51 -16.08
N ALA A 164 -5.01 -6.17 -15.97
CA ALA A 164 -4.32 -6.23 -14.69
C ALA A 164 -5.01 -5.27 -13.70
N GLY A 165 -5.03 -5.65 -12.43
CA GLY A 165 -5.34 -4.77 -11.31
C GLY A 165 -4.22 -3.78 -11.00
N ALA A 166 -3.01 -4.02 -11.50
CA ALA A 166 -1.86 -3.13 -11.48
C ALA A 166 -1.98 -2.04 -12.54
N ASP A 167 -1.57 -0.83 -12.19
CA ASP A 167 -1.54 0.32 -13.11
C ASP A 167 -0.24 0.22 -13.91
N HIS A 168 -0.30 0.25 -15.25
CA HIS A 168 0.89 0.14 -16.11
C HIS A 168 1.10 1.41 -16.94
N LEU A 169 2.32 1.94 -17.02
CA LEU A 169 2.63 3.09 -17.90
C LEU A 169 2.71 2.68 -19.38
N ASP A 170 3.32 1.53 -19.66
CA ASP A 170 3.47 1.01 -21.02
C ASP A 170 3.14 -0.48 -21.05
N PHE A 171 1.83 -0.78 -21.11
CA PHE A 171 1.38 -2.16 -21.20
C PHE A 171 1.80 -2.83 -22.53
N ASN A 172 2.10 -2.05 -23.58
CA ASN A 172 2.60 -2.60 -24.83
C ASN A 172 3.99 -3.25 -24.67
N TYR A 173 4.78 -2.88 -23.66
CA TYR A 173 6.02 -3.57 -23.33
C TYR A 173 5.78 -5.03 -22.91
N GLN A 174 4.65 -5.26 -22.23
CA GLN A 174 4.19 -6.61 -21.89
C GLN A 174 3.73 -7.37 -23.14
N LEU A 175 2.91 -6.71 -23.98
CA LEU A 175 2.30 -7.31 -25.17
C LEU A 175 3.34 -7.70 -26.22
N SER A 176 4.39 -6.89 -26.39
CA SER A 176 5.48 -7.17 -27.32
C SER A 176 6.36 -8.35 -26.89
N GLY A 177 6.24 -8.80 -25.63
CA GLY A 177 7.07 -9.84 -25.06
C GLY A 177 8.46 -9.38 -24.63
N MET A 178 8.75 -8.07 -24.68
CA MET A 178 10.05 -7.51 -24.27
C MET A 178 10.41 -7.90 -22.83
N GLU A 179 9.46 -7.88 -21.89
CA GLU A 179 9.71 -8.31 -20.49
C GLU A 179 10.33 -9.72 -20.35
N ARG A 180 10.14 -10.61 -21.34
CA ARG A 180 10.68 -11.99 -21.33
C ARG A 180 12.11 -12.07 -21.89
N GLN A 181 12.58 -11.05 -22.58
CA GLN A 181 13.89 -11.00 -23.22
C GLN A 181 14.99 -10.72 -22.19
N HIS A 182 16.16 -11.33 -22.40
CA HIS A 182 17.34 -11.04 -21.59
C HIS A 182 17.98 -9.76 -22.11
N VAL A 183 17.99 -8.72 -21.29
CA VAL A 183 18.64 -7.44 -21.59
C VAL A 183 20.14 -7.55 -21.33
N SER A 184 20.54 -8.30 -20.31
CA SER A 184 21.94 -8.61 -20.00
C SER A 184 22.15 -10.10 -19.76
N GLY A 185 23.37 -10.51 -19.40
CA GLY A 185 23.70 -11.92 -19.19
C GLY A 185 24.21 -12.64 -20.43
N PRO A 186 24.44 -13.98 -20.34
CA PRO A 186 25.00 -14.77 -21.42
C PRO A 186 24.09 -14.87 -22.66
N ASP A 187 22.78 -14.73 -22.45
CA ASP A 187 21.76 -14.90 -23.47
C ASP A 187 21.24 -13.55 -24.03
N SER A 188 21.90 -12.44 -23.69
CA SER A 188 21.53 -11.12 -24.22
C SER A 188 21.99 -10.93 -25.66
N GLU A 189 21.13 -10.30 -26.46
CA GLU A 189 21.44 -9.87 -27.83
C GLU A 189 22.13 -8.50 -27.88
N TYR A 190 22.17 -7.77 -26.75
CA TYR A 190 22.75 -6.44 -26.66
C TYR A 190 24.26 -6.48 -26.42
N SER A 191 24.96 -5.48 -26.94
CA SER A 191 26.39 -5.32 -26.66
C SER A 191 26.62 -4.93 -25.19
N VAL A 192 27.78 -5.28 -24.63
CA VAL A 192 28.16 -4.86 -23.27
C VAL A 192 28.19 -3.34 -23.16
N GLU A 193 28.58 -2.65 -24.23
CA GLU A 193 28.59 -1.19 -24.29
C GLU A 193 27.18 -0.60 -24.17
N ASP A 194 26.20 -1.15 -24.88
CA ASP A 194 24.81 -0.69 -24.80
C ASP A 194 24.21 -0.92 -23.41
N ILE A 195 24.48 -2.08 -22.81
CA ILE A 195 24.01 -2.44 -21.46
C ILE A 195 24.58 -1.48 -20.41
N VAL A 196 25.90 -1.27 -20.43
CA VAL A 196 26.58 -0.42 -19.44
C VAL A 196 26.15 1.04 -19.59
N ASN A 197 25.99 1.51 -20.83
CA ASN A 197 25.62 2.88 -21.13
C ASN A 197 24.10 3.13 -21.10
N ARG A 198 23.28 2.12 -20.79
CA ARG A 198 21.81 2.23 -20.70
C ARG A 198 21.18 2.68 -22.03
N ASN A 199 21.65 2.10 -23.13
CA ASN A 199 21.25 2.42 -24.50
C ASN A 199 20.54 1.24 -25.19
N THR A 200 20.18 0.19 -24.44
CA THR A 200 19.38 -0.89 -25.01
C THR A 200 17.99 -0.36 -25.42
N ALA A 201 17.30 -1.09 -26.30
CA ALA A 201 15.91 -0.71 -26.65
C ALA A 201 14.98 -0.73 -25.43
N HIS A 202 15.28 -1.52 -24.41
CA HIS A 202 14.55 -1.54 -23.14
C HIS A 202 14.80 -0.24 -22.35
N ASP A 203 16.05 0.19 -22.23
CA ASP A 203 16.40 1.41 -21.50
C ASP A 203 15.78 2.66 -22.12
N VAL A 204 15.84 2.77 -23.45
CA VAL A 204 15.23 3.90 -24.19
C VAL A 204 13.72 3.89 -23.96
N ARG A 205 13.05 2.76 -24.20
CA ARG A 205 11.60 2.64 -24.06
C ARG A 205 11.10 2.88 -22.63
N MET A 206 11.81 2.38 -21.61
CA MET A 206 11.43 2.61 -20.21
C MET A 206 11.62 4.07 -19.80
N ARG A 207 12.59 4.78 -20.38
CA ARG A 207 12.79 6.21 -20.16
C ARG A 207 11.69 7.02 -20.87
N ASP A 208 11.43 6.69 -22.12
CA ASP A 208 10.40 7.33 -22.96
C ASP A 208 9.01 7.16 -22.33
N ALA A 209 8.68 5.98 -21.79
CA ALA A 209 7.43 5.74 -21.09
C ALA A 209 7.20 6.67 -19.88
N VAL A 210 8.26 7.18 -19.25
CA VAL A 210 8.16 8.18 -18.17
C VAL A 210 8.02 9.59 -18.74
N THR A 211 8.84 9.95 -19.74
CA THR A 211 8.79 11.29 -20.33
C THR A 211 7.49 11.56 -21.09
N ASP A 212 6.94 10.53 -21.74
CA ASP A 212 5.72 10.61 -22.55
C ASP A 212 4.46 10.79 -21.70
N THR A 213 4.54 10.59 -20.38
CA THR A 213 3.44 10.91 -19.47
C THR A 213 3.10 12.40 -19.47
N GLY A 214 4.09 13.27 -19.72
CA GLY A 214 3.94 14.73 -19.61
C GLY A 214 3.71 15.23 -18.18
N TRP A 215 3.79 14.37 -17.16
CA TRP A 215 3.56 14.74 -15.77
C TRP A 215 4.73 15.58 -15.22
N PRO A 216 4.49 16.47 -14.26
CA PRO A 216 5.53 17.32 -13.68
C PRO A 216 6.49 16.48 -12.83
N LEU A 217 7.78 16.82 -12.90
CA LEU A 217 8.87 16.27 -12.07
C LEU A 217 9.16 14.77 -12.22
N VAL A 218 8.35 14.01 -12.96
CA VAL A 218 8.53 12.57 -13.06
C VAL A 218 9.80 12.24 -13.86
N LYS A 219 10.67 11.44 -13.23
CA LYS A 219 11.94 10.98 -13.81
C LYS A 219 12.24 9.60 -13.25
N GLN A 220 12.83 8.72 -14.06
CA GLN A 220 13.34 7.45 -13.52
C GLN A 220 14.46 7.72 -12.49
N PHE A 221 14.31 7.12 -11.32
CA PHE A 221 15.30 7.12 -10.25
C PHE A 221 15.68 5.68 -9.88
N GLU A 222 16.95 5.44 -9.61
CA GLU A 222 17.48 4.16 -9.15
C GLU A 222 18.22 4.40 -7.84
N ALA A 223 17.71 3.83 -6.74
CA ALA A 223 18.32 4.00 -5.42
C ALA A 223 19.62 3.19 -5.33
N ALA A 224 20.73 3.78 -5.80
CA ALA A 224 22.08 3.25 -5.71
C ALA A 224 23.12 4.36 -5.97
N PRO A 225 24.34 4.29 -5.40
CA PRO A 225 24.85 3.21 -4.56
C PRO A 225 24.30 3.23 -3.13
N LEU A 226 23.91 2.06 -2.60
CA LEU A 226 23.40 1.85 -1.24
C LEU A 226 24.41 1.10 -0.37
N ARG A 227 24.30 1.28 0.94
CA ARG A 227 25.10 0.57 1.94
C ARG A 227 24.34 -0.64 2.48
N ALA A 228 25.05 -1.66 2.93
CA ALA A 228 24.47 -2.77 3.68
C ALA A 228 23.67 -2.24 4.88
N GLY A 229 22.39 -2.58 4.93
CA GLY A 229 21.46 -2.06 5.93
C GLY A 229 20.52 -0.96 5.44
N SER A 230 20.67 -0.45 4.21
CA SER A 230 19.77 0.58 3.68
C SER A 230 18.34 0.06 3.55
N VAL A 231 17.37 0.92 3.87
CA VAL A 231 15.93 0.67 3.69
C VAL A 231 15.32 1.79 2.84
N LEU A 232 14.70 1.42 1.73
CA LEU A 232 13.89 2.32 0.92
C LEU A 232 12.42 2.13 1.29
N LEU A 233 11.77 3.19 1.75
CA LEU A 233 10.32 3.24 1.95
C LEU A 233 9.70 4.10 0.85
N TYR A 234 8.65 3.63 0.20
CA TYR A 234 7.94 4.41 -0.80
C TYR A 234 6.43 4.17 -0.74
N SER A 235 5.64 5.17 -1.15
CA SER A 235 4.18 5.04 -1.25
C SER A 235 3.83 3.85 -2.14
N HIS A 236 2.87 3.03 -1.73
CA HIS A 236 2.42 1.89 -2.55
C HIS A 236 1.93 2.32 -3.94
N ASN A 237 1.57 3.60 -4.12
CA ASN A 237 1.15 4.16 -5.39
C ASN A 237 2.30 4.72 -6.25
N THR A 238 3.55 4.60 -5.85
CA THR A 238 4.69 5.03 -6.67
C THR A 238 4.96 4.00 -7.76
N PHE A 239 5.03 4.45 -9.01
CA PHE A 239 5.43 3.57 -10.12
C PHE A 239 6.84 3.04 -9.88
N HIS A 240 7.01 1.73 -10.01
CA HIS A 240 8.28 1.05 -9.81
C HIS A 240 8.47 -0.09 -10.81
N ARG A 241 9.71 -0.59 -10.90
CA ARG A 241 10.05 -1.78 -11.69
C ARG A 241 11.33 -2.44 -11.20
N GLY A 242 11.40 -3.76 -11.36
CA GLY A 242 12.66 -4.50 -11.39
C GLY A 242 13.49 -4.12 -12.61
N ASN A 243 14.80 -4.02 -12.43
CA ASN A 243 15.74 -3.60 -13.46
C ASN A 243 16.79 -4.70 -13.70
N HIS A 244 17.24 -4.82 -14.94
CA HIS A 244 18.29 -5.75 -15.32
C HIS A 244 19.65 -5.30 -14.72
N ARG A 245 20.51 -6.27 -14.48
CA ARG A 245 21.89 -6.03 -14.06
C ARG A 245 22.75 -5.55 -15.23
N ARG A 246 23.72 -4.69 -14.94
CA ARG A 246 24.66 -4.12 -15.92
C ARG A 246 26.12 -4.49 -15.66
N ASP A 247 26.39 -5.27 -14.61
CA ASP A 247 27.71 -5.80 -14.30
C ASP A 247 27.96 -7.18 -14.92
N ASP A 248 29.23 -7.63 -14.92
CA ASP A 248 29.63 -8.89 -15.56
C ASP A 248 28.89 -10.09 -14.95
N TRP A 249 28.08 -10.74 -15.78
CA TRP A 249 27.21 -11.84 -15.39
C TRP A 249 27.93 -13.06 -14.84
N ARG A 250 29.22 -13.21 -15.18
CA ARG A 250 30.07 -14.27 -14.63
C ARG A 250 30.29 -14.13 -13.11
N THR A 251 30.10 -12.93 -12.58
CA THR A 251 30.26 -12.64 -11.15
C THR A 251 28.96 -12.76 -10.37
N TRP A 252 27.79 -12.82 -11.02
CA TRP A 252 26.50 -12.84 -10.33
C TRP A 252 26.33 -14.00 -9.33
N PRO A 253 26.82 -15.23 -9.58
CA PRO A 253 26.70 -16.32 -8.60
C PRO A 253 27.41 -16.03 -7.26
N ASP A 254 28.50 -15.25 -7.29
CA ASP A 254 29.28 -14.89 -6.11
C ASP A 254 28.98 -13.48 -5.60
N ASN A 255 28.24 -12.69 -6.38
CA ASN A 255 27.81 -11.33 -6.05
C ASN A 255 26.30 -11.12 -6.33
N PRO A 256 25.42 -11.93 -5.72
CA PRO A 256 23.98 -11.74 -5.84
C PRO A 256 23.57 -10.42 -5.17
N ARG A 257 22.56 -9.76 -5.74
CA ARG A 257 21.93 -8.59 -5.13
C ARG A 257 20.61 -9.03 -4.54
N PHE A 258 20.58 -9.20 -3.23
CA PHE A 258 19.39 -9.54 -2.46
C PHE A 258 18.60 -8.30 -2.09
N MET A 259 17.28 -8.46 -1.91
CA MET A 259 16.37 -7.42 -1.47
C MET A 259 15.14 -8.06 -0.87
N TRP A 260 14.89 -7.76 0.40
CA TRP A 260 13.65 -8.12 1.07
C TRP A 260 12.60 -7.06 0.81
N ARG A 261 11.36 -7.49 0.60
CA ARG A 261 10.23 -6.60 0.32
C ARG A 261 9.10 -6.85 1.31
N PHE A 262 8.49 -5.80 1.83
CA PHE A 262 7.34 -5.91 2.73
C PHE A 262 6.27 -4.86 2.41
N TRP A 263 5.01 -5.28 2.46
CA TRP A 263 3.84 -4.43 2.28
C TRP A 263 3.31 -4.01 3.64
N ILE A 264 3.41 -2.72 3.94
CA ILE A 264 3.05 -2.16 5.25
C ILE A 264 1.76 -1.36 5.11
N TYR A 265 0.88 -1.45 6.11
CA TYR A 265 -0.34 -0.66 6.15
C TYR A 265 -0.67 -0.11 7.54
N ARG A 266 -1.37 1.03 7.51
CA ARG A 266 -1.80 1.82 8.66
C ARG A 266 -2.96 1.16 9.38
N THR A 267 -2.79 0.97 10.69
CA THR A 267 -3.85 0.46 11.58
C THR A 267 -4.32 1.49 12.60
N SER A 268 -3.60 2.59 12.78
CA SER A 268 -3.95 3.62 13.78
C SER A 268 -3.85 5.01 13.18
N ASP A 269 -4.79 5.88 13.53
CA ASP A 269 -4.73 7.30 13.20
C ASP A 269 -4.11 8.11 14.34
N VAL A 270 -3.65 9.32 14.03
CA VAL A 270 -2.89 10.14 14.97
C VAL A 270 -3.87 10.83 15.92
N VAL A 271 -3.68 10.65 17.22
CA VAL A 271 -4.43 11.38 18.25
C VAL A 271 -3.71 12.69 18.56
N ASP A 272 -4.44 13.81 18.56
CA ASP A 272 -3.92 15.16 18.84
C ASP A 272 -2.72 15.55 17.96
N GLY A 273 -2.76 15.18 16.67
CA GLY A 273 -1.69 15.48 15.72
C GLY A 273 -1.46 16.98 15.54
N ILE A 274 -0.19 17.37 15.41
CA ILE A 274 0.21 18.76 15.23
C ILE A 274 0.84 18.93 13.86
N ALA A 275 0.26 19.82 13.06
CA ALA A 275 0.85 20.26 11.81
C ALA A 275 1.30 21.72 11.89
N PHE A 276 2.35 22.01 11.13
CA PHE A 276 2.88 23.36 10.94
C PHE A 276 2.82 23.73 9.46
N PRO A 277 2.81 25.03 9.12
CA PRO A 277 2.97 25.44 7.73
C PRO A 277 4.24 24.83 7.14
N VAL A 278 4.09 24.10 6.04
CA VAL A 278 5.20 23.47 5.33
C VAL A 278 5.74 24.42 4.25
N SER A 279 7.06 24.60 4.23
CA SER A 279 7.76 25.27 3.14
C SER A 279 8.48 24.21 2.31
N TRP A 280 8.07 24.04 1.07
CA TRP A 280 8.71 23.09 0.16
C TRP A 280 10.14 23.53 -0.17
N PRO A 281 11.11 22.59 -0.23
CA PRO A 281 12.47 22.91 -0.65
C PRO A 281 12.47 23.38 -2.12
N THR A 282 13.49 24.16 -2.50
CA THR A 282 13.68 24.62 -3.88
C THR A 282 14.33 23.58 -4.78
N ASP A 283 14.88 22.51 -4.20
CA ASP A 283 15.57 21.45 -4.89
C ASP A 283 15.45 20.14 -4.11
N ASP A 284 15.55 19.04 -4.85
CA ASP A 284 15.62 17.69 -4.32
C ASP A 284 17.01 17.11 -4.59
N GLU A 285 17.89 17.16 -3.59
CA GLU A 285 19.25 16.64 -3.68
C GLU A 285 19.31 15.13 -3.99
N LEU A 286 18.33 14.35 -3.54
CA LEU A 286 18.31 12.89 -3.75
C LEU A 286 18.10 12.55 -5.22
N ILE A 287 17.20 13.27 -5.89
CA ILE A 287 16.83 12.99 -7.28
C ILE A 287 17.55 13.92 -8.28
N GLY A 288 18.06 15.05 -7.79
CA GLY A 288 18.67 16.11 -8.57
C GLY A 288 17.64 16.87 -9.42
N ILE A 289 16.51 17.24 -8.81
CA ILE A 289 15.40 17.96 -9.49
C ILE A 289 15.23 19.36 -8.89
N ASP A 290 15.03 20.35 -9.75
CA ASP A 290 14.67 21.72 -9.37
C ASP A 290 13.17 21.79 -9.07
N LEU A 291 12.82 22.24 -7.86
CA LEU A 291 11.46 22.39 -7.37
C LEU A 291 10.99 23.85 -7.32
N SER A 292 11.82 24.80 -7.75
CA SER A 292 11.52 26.24 -7.66
C SER A 292 10.30 26.70 -8.48
N ASN A 293 9.94 25.96 -9.53
CA ASN A 293 8.86 26.31 -10.46
C ASN A 293 7.71 25.29 -10.46
N VAL A 294 7.56 24.52 -9.37
CA VAL A 294 6.46 23.56 -9.25
C VAL A 294 5.13 24.30 -9.15
N SER A 295 4.15 23.88 -9.97
CA SER A 295 2.80 24.45 -9.95
C SER A 295 2.11 24.25 -8.60
N ASP A 296 1.22 25.18 -8.28
CA ASP A 296 0.29 25.09 -7.15
C ASP A 296 -0.64 23.88 -7.23
N ASP A 297 -0.95 23.37 -8.43
CA ASP A 297 -1.69 22.10 -8.63
C ASP A 297 -1.00 20.93 -7.92
N VAL A 298 0.33 20.90 -7.94
CA VAL A 298 1.13 19.83 -7.36
C VAL A 298 1.37 20.08 -5.87
N THR A 299 1.77 21.31 -5.51
CA THR A 299 2.10 21.63 -4.11
C THR A 299 0.90 21.62 -3.18
N GLU A 300 -0.32 21.86 -3.69
CA GLU A 300 -1.55 21.72 -2.89
C GLU A 300 -1.83 20.24 -2.53
N VAL A 301 -1.58 19.30 -3.46
CA VAL A 301 -1.69 17.86 -3.18
C VAL A 301 -0.66 17.46 -2.12
N TRP A 302 0.57 17.96 -2.22
CA TRP A 302 1.61 17.70 -1.22
C TRP A 302 1.25 18.29 0.15
N ARG A 303 0.70 19.52 0.16
CA ARG A 303 0.27 20.21 1.39
C ARG A 303 -0.81 19.42 2.11
N TYR A 304 -1.80 18.91 1.38
CA TYR A 304 -2.82 18.04 1.96
C TYR A 304 -2.19 16.80 2.59
N ASN A 305 -1.35 16.07 1.85
CA ASN A 305 -0.81 14.79 2.32
C ASN A 305 0.22 14.94 3.45
N ASP A 306 1.06 15.98 3.45
CA ASP A 306 1.94 16.29 4.58
C ASP A 306 1.13 16.58 5.85
N HIS A 307 0.07 17.41 5.73
CA HIS A 307 -0.81 17.70 6.85
C HIS A 307 -1.52 16.42 7.33
N TRP A 308 -2.10 15.64 6.42
CA TRP A 308 -2.82 14.41 6.75
C TRP A 308 -1.92 13.37 7.41
N ILE A 309 -0.66 13.22 7.00
CA ILE A 309 0.27 12.28 7.68
C ILE A 309 0.47 12.68 9.15
N ARG A 310 0.51 14.00 9.44
CA ARG A 310 0.73 14.55 10.78
C ARG A 310 -0.50 14.55 11.67
N THR A 311 -1.68 14.72 11.10
CA THR A 311 -2.92 14.99 11.86
C THR A 311 -4.04 14.00 11.60
N THR A 312 -3.96 13.23 10.52
CA THR A 312 -5.04 12.39 9.98
C THR A 312 -6.33 13.13 9.67
N ASP A 313 -6.20 14.44 9.43
CA ASP A 313 -7.30 15.35 9.12
C ASP A 313 -6.97 16.20 7.88
N ALA A 314 -7.96 16.93 7.37
CA ALA A 314 -7.78 17.88 6.29
C ALA A 314 -7.07 19.16 6.80
N PRO A 315 -6.17 19.76 6.01
CA PRO A 315 -5.60 21.05 6.35
C PRO A 315 -6.69 22.14 6.36
N PRO A 316 -6.44 23.28 7.03
CA PRO A 316 -7.30 24.45 6.89
C PRO A 316 -7.38 24.91 5.42
N PRO A 317 -8.27 25.85 5.06
CA PRO A 317 -8.30 26.44 3.73
C PRO A 317 -6.92 27.00 3.33
N ARG A 318 -6.57 26.94 2.05
CA ARG A 318 -5.29 27.50 1.57
C ARG A 318 -5.27 29.02 1.73
N ASP A 319 -4.10 29.60 1.99
CA ASP A 319 -3.95 31.03 2.30
C ASP A 319 -4.51 31.97 1.23
N THR A 320 -4.45 31.56 -0.04
CA THR A 320 -5.01 32.32 -1.17
C THR A 320 -6.53 32.36 -1.11
N ALA A 321 -7.18 31.21 -0.92
CA ALA A 321 -8.63 31.07 -0.85
C ALA A 321 -9.22 31.67 0.43
N ALA A 322 -8.49 31.59 1.55
CA ALA A 322 -8.89 32.19 2.83
C ALA A 322 -9.10 33.71 2.74
N LYS A 323 -8.46 34.38 1.78
CA LYS A 323 -8.54 35.84 1.57
C LYS A 323 -9.62 36.26 0.56
N LEU A 324 -10.28 35.32 -0.11
CA LEU A 324 -11.30 35.59 -1.12
C LEU A 324 -12.66 35.93 -0.50
N SER A 325 -13.44 36.77 -1.18
CA SER A 325 -14.86 36.94 -0.89
C SER A 325 -15.66 35.71 -1.32
N PRO A 326 -16.89 35.50 -0.81
CA PRO A 326 -17.74 34.40 -1.24
C PRO A 326 -17.94 34.35 -2.77
N GLU A 327 -18.16 35.49 -3.42
CA GLU A 327 -18.34 35.56 -4.88
C GLU A 327 -17.06 35.20 -5.65
N ALA A 328 -15.89 35.59 -5.11
CA ALA A 328 -14.60 35.24 -5.68
C ALA A 328 -14.29 33.74 -5.51
N ARG A 329 -14.70 33.12 -4.39
CA ARG A 329 -14.61 31.66 -4.20
C ARG A 329 -15.50 30.93 -5.19
N GLN A 330 -16.72 31.40 -5.42
CA GLN A 330 -17.60 30.82 -6.44
C GLN A 330 -16.96 30.88 -7.83
N THR A 331 -16.40 32.03 -8.20
CA THR A 331 -15.72 32.22 -9.50
C THR A 331 -14.50 31.29 -9.63
N GLU A 332 -13.71 31.13 -8.57
CA GLU A 332 -12.58 30.20 -8.57
C GLU A 332 -13.06 28.74 -8.64
N ALA A 333 -14.13 28.38 -7.94
CA ALA A 333 -14.71 27.04 -7.98
C ALA A 333 -15.17 26.65 -9.39
N GLU A 334 -15.81 27.57 -10.12
CA GLU A 334 -16.19 27.38 -11.53
C GLU A 334 -14.95 27.10 -12.40
N ALA A 335 -13.90 27.90 -12.27
CA ALA A 335 -12.66 27.71 -13.03
C ALA A 335 -11.95 26.39 -12.69
N LEU A 336 -11.95 26.01 -11.40
CA LEU A 336 -11.38 24.74 -10.95
C LEU A 336 -12.22 23.55 -11.43
N PHE A 337 -13.54 23.69 -11.50
CA PHE A 337 -14.41 22.66 -12.05
C PHE A 337 -14.16 22.45 -13.55
N ASP A 338 -13.90 23.52 -14.32
CA ASP A 338 -13.46 23.40 -15.71
C ASP A 338 -12.09 22.71 -15.82
N GLN A 339 -11.14 23.06 -14.94
CA GLN A 339 -9.82 22.41 -14.87
C GLN A 339 -9.93 20.92 -14.53
N LEU A 340 -10.82 20.55 -13.61
CA LEU A 340 -11.14 19.16 -13.24
C LEU A 340 -11.62 18.33 -14.44
N HIS A 341 -12.17 18.99 -15.47
CA HIS A 341 -12.62 18.37 -16.72
C HIS A 341 -11.59 18.41 -17.85
N ALA A 342 -10.35 18.85 -17.59
CA ALA A 342 -9.28 18.85 -18.58
C ALA A 342 -9.10 17.47 -19.24
N LYS A 343 -8.82 17.46 -20.55
CA LYS A 343 -8.70 16.26 -21.38
C LYS A 343 -7.24 15.88 -21.58
N GLY A 344 -6.99 14.61 -21.89
CA GLY A 344 -5.63 14.06 -22.04
C GLY A 344 -5.11 13.44 -20.76
N ASP A 345 -4.23 12.46 -20.89
CA ASP A 345 -3.64 11.75 -19.74
C ASP A 345 -2.55 12.61 -19.06
N ASP A 346 -1.89 13.47 -19.83
CA ASP A 346 -0.97 14.51 -19.37
C ASP A 346 -1.64 15.54 -18.45
N ALA A 347 -2.96 15.72 -18.58
CA ALA A 347 -3.76 16.62 -17.75
C ALA A 347 -4.14 16.05 -16.36
N GLU A 348 -3.63 14.87 -16.00
CA GLU A 348 -3.91 14.22 -14.71
C GLU A 348 -3.55 15.06 -13.48
N PRO A 349 -2.34 15.66 -13.39
CA PRO A 349 -1.96 16.52 -12.27
C PRO A 349 -2.87 17.74 -12.12
N GLN A 350 -3.33 18.33 -13.22
CA GLN A 350 -4.25 19.47 -13.22
C GLN A 350 -5.62 19.07 -12.68
N ARG A 351 -6.13 17.89 -13.03
CA ARG A 351 -7.41 17.40 -12.51
C ARG A 351 -7.33 17.13 -11.01
N VAL A 352 -6.33 16.38 -10.58
CA VAL A 352 -6.14 16.06 -9.16
C VAL A 352 -5.88 17.35 -8.37
N GLY A 353 -5.00 18.22 -8.84
CA GLY A 353 -4.74 19.53 -8.23
C GLY A 353 -5.99 20.39 -8.12
N ALA A 354 -6.83 20.43 -9.15
CA ALA A 354 -8.12 21.14 -9.10
C ALA A 354 -9.06 20.58 -8.03
N ALA A 355 -9.10 19.26 -7.83
CA ALA A 355 -9.93 18.65 -6.81
C ALA A 355 -9.47 19.02 -5.38
N TYR A 356 -8.16 18.99 -5.11
CA TYR A 356 -7.62 19.41 -3.81
C TYR A 356 -7.77 20.92 -3.59
N LYS A 357 -7.65 21.74 -4.64
CA LYS A 357 -7.97 23.18 -4.57
C LYS A 357 -9.47 23.44 -4.39
N LEU A 358 -10.37 22.62 -4.93
CA LEU A 358 -11.79 22.75 -4.60
C LEU A 358 -12.02 22.43 -3.11
N ALA A 359 -11.38 21.39 -2.59
CA ALA A 359 -11.49 21.01 -1.18
C ALA A 359 -10.99 22.10 -0.21
N SER A 360 -9.89 22.78 -0.54
CA SER A 360 -9.29 23.81 0.32
C SER A 360 -9.78 25.24 0.05
N ILE A 361 -10.90 25.43 -0.66
CA ILE A 361 -11.42 26.76 -1.05
C ILE A 361 -12.02 27.58 0.11
N GLY A 362 -12.26 26.93 1.25
CA GLY A 362 -12.78 27.58 2.46
C GLY A 362 -14.30 27.82 2.48
N ASP A 363 -15.03 27.15 1.60
CA ASP A 363 -16.49 27.05 1.60
C ASP A 363 -16.90 25.62 1.22
N THR A 364 -17.22 24.80 2.22
CA THR A 364 -17.44 23.37 1.99
C THR A 364 -18.72 23.09 1.23
N ALA A 365 -19.73 23.97 1.29
CA ALA A 365 -20.94 23.85 0.48
C ALA A 365 -20.64 24.04 -1.02
N VAL A 366 -19.82 25.03 -1.36
CA VAL A 366 -19.34 25.22 -2.74
C VAL A 366 -18.47 24.04 -3.17
N SER A 367 -17.55 23.58 -2.32
CA SER A 367 -16.70 22.43 -2.62
C SER A 367 -17.52 21.18 -2.94
N THR A 368 -18.48 20.81 -2.08
CA THR A 368 -19.28 19.60 -2.25
C THR A 368 -20.19 19.69 -3.47
N GLU A 369 -20.79 20.84 -3.78
CA GLU A 369 -21.61 21.02 -4.98
C GLU A 369 -20.86 20.65 -6.26
N TYR A 370 -19.67 21.24 -6.47
CA TYR A 370 -18.90 21.02 -7.69
C TYR A 370 -18.28 19.62 -7.75
N LEU A 371 -17.77 19.13 -6.62
CA LEU A 371 -17.14 17.81 -6.57
C LEU A 371 -18.19 16.68 -6.70
N GLU A 372 -19.39 16.84 -6.17
CA GLU A 372 -20.51 15.91 -6.38
C GLU A 372 -20.87 15.83 -7.87
N ARG A 373 -21.06 16.98 -8.54
CA ARG A 373 -21.35 17.00 -9.98
C ARG A 373 -20.29 16.24 -10.79
N ALA A 374 -19.02 16.38 -10.42
CA ALA A 374 -17.91 15.68 -11.06
C ALA A 374 -17.87 14.17 -10.73
N LEU A 375 -18.24 13.77 -9.51
CA LEU A 375 -18.36 12.38 -9.08
C LEU A 375 -19.35 11.59 -9.93
N TYR A 376 -20.37 12.23 -10.49
CA TYR A 376 -21.38 11.58 -11.36
C TYR A 376 -21.07 11.64 -12.86
N THR A 377 -19.88 12.09 -13.25
CA THR A 377 -19.49 12.15 -14.67
C THR A 377 -19.10 10.77 -15.22
N ASP A 378 -19.33 10.50 -16.50
CA ASP A 378 -18.94 9.22 -17.14
C ASP A 378 -17.42 9.04 -17.33
N ARG A 379 -16.59 10.04 -17.01
CA ARG A 379 -15.13 9.98 -17.17
C ARG A 379 -14.50 9.58 -15.85
N GLU A 380 -13.88 8.40 -15.81
CA GLU A 380 -13.17 7.89 -14.64
C GLU A 380 -12.18 8.89 -14.04
N SER A 381 -11.31 9.50 -14.85
CA SER A 381 -10.32 10.46 -14.33
C SER A 381 -10.94 11.67 -13.63
N VAL A 382 -12.12 12.11 -14.08
CA VAL A 382 -12.88 13.20 -13.43
C VAL A 382 -13.50 12.71 -12.13
N ARG A 383 -14.19 11.56 -12.15
CA ARG A 383 -14.80 10.98 -10.93
C ARG A 383 -13.77 10.65 -9.85
N ARG A 384 -12.63 10.09 -10.25
CA ARG A 384 -11.53 9.71 -9.35
C ARG A 384 -10.92 10.95 -8.71
N ALA A 385 -10.60 11.98 -9.50
CA ALA A 385 -10.14 13.26 -8.97
C ALA A 385 -11.19 13.86 -8.01
N ALA A 386 -12.47 13.87 -8.39
CA ALA A 386 -13.55 14.36 -7.54
C ALA A 386 -13.67 13.59 -6.22
N THR A 387 -13.50 12.27 -6.25
CA THR A 387 -13.50 11.42 -5.04
C THR A 387 -12.38 11.83 -4.08
N TYR A 388 -11.16 12.06 -4.59
CA TYR A 388 -10.06 12.57 -3.75
C TYR A 388 -10.35 13.97 -3.20
N GLY A 389 -10.96 14.84 -4.00
CA GLY A 389 -11.41 16.15 -3.54
C GLY A 389 -12.44 16.06 -2.42
N LEU A 390 -13.47 15.21 -2.56
CA LEU A 390 -14.50 15.00 -1.52
C LEU A 390 -13.89 14.43 -0.24
N ILE A 391 -12.93 13.50 -0.36
CA ILE A 391 -12.20 13.00 0.81
C ILE A 391 -11.40 14.13 1.46
N ALA A 392 -10.81 15.03 0.65
CA ALA A 392 -10.07 16.17 1.16
C ALA A 392 -10.95 17.27 1.78
N VAL A 393 -12.24 17.32 1.47
CA VAL A 393 -13.24 18.16 2.16
C VAL A 393 -13.47 17.65 3.59
N GLY A 394 -13.31 16.34 3.82
CA GLY A 394 -13.48 15.73 5.14
C GLY A 394 -14.95 15.36 5.44
N SER A 395 -15.34 15.45 6.71
CA SER A 395 -16.65 15.00 7.19
C SER A 395 -17.84 15.71 6.53
N ASP A 396 -17.66 16.96 6.06
CA ASP A 396 -18.68 17.73 5.35
C ASP A 396 -19.11 17.09 4.01
N ALA A 397 -18.34 16.14 3.45
CA ALA A 397 -18.70 15.39 2.25
C ALA A 397 -19.60 14.16 2.53
N THR A 398 -19.97 13.89 3.78
CA THR A 398 -20.69 12.66 4.17
C THR A 398 -22.03 12.48 3.43
N ASP A 399 -22.80 13.57 3.26
CA ASP A 399 -24.10 13.51 2.57
C ASP A 399 -23.94 13.17 1.08
N VAL A 400 -22.87 13.68 0.44
CA VAL A 400 -22.55 13.34 -0.95
C VAL A 400 -22.25 11.85 -1.09
N PHE A 401 -21.50 11.28 -0.14
CA PHE A 401 -21.20 9.85 -0.13
C PHE A 401 -22.43 8.99 0.16
N LEU A 402 -23.32 9.43 1.05
CA LEU A 402 -24.61 8.79 1.30
C LEU A 402 -25.45 8.70 0.02
N GLU A 403 -25.57 9.79 -0.73
CA GLU A 403 -26.29 9.75 -1.99
C GLU A 403 -25.58 8.88 -3.03
N ALA A 404 -24.26 8.96 -3.12
CA ALA A 404 -23.46 8.13 -4.03
C ALA A 404 -23.66 6.62 -3.81
N THR A 405 -23.83 6.18 -2.55
CA THR A 405 -24.11 4.75 -2.25
C THR A 405 -25.45 4.24 -2.77
N ARG A 406 -26.39 5.13 -3.11
CA ARG A 406 -27.71 4.80 -3.67
C ARG A 406 -27.73 4.82 -5.20
N SER A 407 -26.63 5.20 -5.83
CA SER A 407 -26.53 5.34 -7.29
C SER A 407 -26.76 4.01 -8.02
N SER A 408 -27.39 4.07 -9.19
CA SER A 408 -27.49 2.90 -10.09
C SER A 408 -26.12 2.50 -10.66
N ALA A 409 -25.18 3.45 -10.76
CA ALA A 409 -23.84 3.22 -11.27
C ALA A 409 -22.94 2.59 -10.20
N LYS A 410 -22.47 1.36 -10.45
CA LYS A 410 -21.61 0.62 -9.49
C LYS A 410 -20.35 1.38 -9.10
N TRP A 411 -19.74 2.13 -10.03
CA TRP A 411 -18.50 2.88 -9.78
C TRP A 411 -18.74 4.07 -8.85
N VAL A 412 -19.91 4.71 -8.94
CA VAL A 412 -20.31 5.79 -8.03
C VAL A 412 -20.61 5.21 -6.64
N ARG A 413 -21.31 4.07 -6.54
CA ARG A 413 -21.49 3.38 -5.25
C ARG A 413 -20.16 2.99 -4.62
N LYS A 414 -19.23 2.45 -5.41
CA LYS A 414 -17.87 2.10 -5.00
C LYS A 414 -17.12 3.33 -4.46
N ALA A 415 -17.26 4.50 -5.11
CA ALA A 415 -16.66 5.74 -4.67
C ALA A 415 -17.30 6.29 -3.39
N GLY A 416 -18.63 6.21 -3.25
CA GLY A 416 -19.36 6.59 -2.04
C GLY A 416 -18.89 5.80 -0.82
N VAL A 417 -18.85 4.48 -0.92
CA VAL A 417 -18.42 3.63 0.20
C VAL A 417 -16.92 3.76 0.51
N TYR A 418 -16.09 3.99 -0.51
CA TYR A 418 -14.68 4.32 -0.32
C TYR A 418 -14.51 5.65 0.45
N GLY A 419 -15.25 6.69 0.04
CA GLY A 419 -15.25 8.01 0.67
C GLY A 419 -15.65 7.97 2.15
N PHE A 420 -16.60 7.12 2.53
CA PHE A 420 -16.95 6.93 3.94
C PHE A 420 -15.74 6.51 4.78
N GLY A 421 -14.97 5.53 4.31
CA GLY A 421 -13.79 5.03 5.02
C GLY A 421 -12.77 6.12 5.30
N ASP A 422 -12.53 7.00 4.33
CA ASP A 422 -11.43 7.96 4.38
C ASP A 422 -11.84 9.36 4.92
N ALA A 423 -13.14 9.69 5.01
CA ALA A 423 -13.58 11.05 5.37
C ALA A 423 -14.77 11.13 6.36
N SER A 424 -15.71 10.19 6.38
CA SER A 424 -16.94 10.34 7.18
C SER A 424 -16.82 9.85 8.63
N PRO A 425 -17.47 10.51 9.61
CA PRO A 425 -17.55 9.98 10.96
C PRO A 425 -18.35 8.67 10.99
N LEU A 426 -18.07 7.80 11.97
CA LEU A 426 -18.82 6.57 12.17
C LEU A 426 -20.17 6.89 12.84
N THR A 427 -21.21 7.05 12.03
CA THR A 427 -22.59 7.28 12.49
C THR A 427 -23.48 6.07 12.18
N GLU A 428 -24.67 6.02 12.79
CA GLU A 428 -25.68 5.00 12.48
C GLU A 428 -26.04 4.93 11.00
N GLU A 429 -26.19 6.09 10.35
CA GLU A 429 -26.57 6.16 8.94
C GLU A 429 -25.43 5.68 8.03
N VAL A 430 -24.19 6.12 8.31
CA VAL A 430 -22.99 5.67 7.57
C VAL A 430 -22.80 4.16 7.76
N LEU A 431 -22.90 3.66 8.99
CA LEU A 431 -22.76 2.23 9.26
C LEU A 431 -23.83 1.40 8.55
N SER A 432 -25.09 1.85 8.59
CA SER A 432 -26.19 1.19 7.88
C SER A 432 -25.94 1.11 6.37
N ALA A 433 -25.48 2.20 5.76
CA ALA A 433 -25.14 2.24 4.33
C ALA A 433 -23.99 1.27 3.98
N VAL A 434 -22.90 1.28 4.75
CA VAL A 434 -21.73 0.41 4.51
C VAL A 434 -22.09 -1.07 4.70
N THR A 435 -22.82 -1.41 5.76
CA THR A 435 -23.19 -2.80 6.08
C THR A 435 -24.24 -3.36 5.12
N GLY A 436 -25.20 -2.53 4.67
CA GLY A 436 -26.12 -2.87 3.59
C GLY A 436 -25.39 -3.18 2.28
N LEU A 437 -24.44 -2.31 1.87
CA LEU A 437 -23.62 -2.57 0.69
C LEU A 437 -22.75 -3.83 0.82
N LEU A 438 -22.14 -4.07 1.99
CA LEU A 438 -21.32 -5.25 2.26
C LEU A 438 -22.12 -6.56 2.15
N SER A 439 -23.40 -6.55 2.52
CA SER A 439 -24.23 -7.76 2.56
C SER A 439 -25.04 -7.99 1.28
N GLU A 440 -25.49 -6.92 0.61
CA GLU A 440 -26.52 -7.00 -0.43
C GLU A 440 -26.05 -6.55 -1.82
N ASP A 441 -24.93 -5.81 -1.95
CA ASP A 441 -24.53 -5.29 -3.26
C ASP A 441 -24.11 -6.41 -4.22
N GLN A 442 -24.64 -6.38 -5.43
CA GLN A 442 -24.37 -7.39 -6.46
C GLN A 442 -22.92 -7.37 -6.95
N SER A 443 -22.22 -6.24 -6.81
CA SER A 443 -20.85 -6.06 -7.24
C SER A 443 -19.87 -6.44 -6.13
N VAL A 444 -19.08 -7.50 -6.36
CA VAL A 444 -17.99 -7.91 -5.45
C VAL A 444 -17.00 -6.77 -5.17
N TYR A 445 -16.78 -5.86 -6.14
CA TYR A 445 -15.95 -4.68 -5.94
C TYR A 445 -16.52 -3.73 -4.89
N VAL A 446 -17.84 -3.53 -4.88
CA VAL A 446 -18.49 -2.64 -3.92
C VAL A 446 -18.46 -3.28 -2.54
N ARG A 447 -18.81 -4.58 -2.44
CA ARG A 447 -18.73 -5.33 -1.18
C ARG A 447 -17.32 -5.35 -0.61
N SER A 448 -16.31 -5.54 -1.46
CA SER A 448 -14.92 -5.60 -1.02
C SER A 448 -14.39 -4.26 -0.52
N VAL A 449 -14.81 -3.15 -1.15
CA VAL A 449 -14.49 -1.80 -0.65
C VAL A 449 -15.26 -1.54 0.64
N ALA A 450 -16.53 -1.94 0.73
CA ALA A 450 -17.33 -1.83 1.95
C ALA A 450 -16.69 -2.55 3.15
N ALA A 451 -16.19 -3.78 2.93
CA ALA A 451 -15.43 -4.51 3.95
C ALA A 451 -14.22 -3.72 4.43
N GLY A 452 -13.40 -3.21 3.50
CA GLY A 452 -12.22 -2.39 3.82
C GLY A 452 -12.57 -1.09 4.55
N SER A 453 -13.62 -0.39 4.11
CA SER A 453 -14.07 0.89 4.68
C SER A 453 -14.46 0.78 6.15
N LEU A 454 -14.98 -0.36 6.61
CA LEU A 454 -15.25 -0.58 8.04
C LEU A 454 -13.98 -0.46 8.89
N GLY A 455 -12.85 -0.97 8.39
CA GLY A 455 -11.56 -0.83 9.06
C GLY A 455 -11.11 0.63 9.18
N CYS A 456 -11.21 1.40 8.08
CA CYS A 456 -10.87 2.82 8.09
C CYS A 456 -11.81 3.65 8.98
N LEU A 457 -13.11 3.38 8.95
CA LEU A 457 -14.10 4.02 9.83
C LEU A 457 -13.78 3.78 11.31
N VAL A 458 -13.51 2.52 11.69
CA VAL A 458 -13.17 2.21 13.09
C VAL A 458 -11.86 2.86 13.50
N ARG A 459 -10.81 2.80 12.66
CA ARG A 459 -9.53 3.46 12.94
C ARG A 459 -9.70 4.95 13.27
N ARG A 460 -10.52 5.64 12.47
CA ARG A 460 -10.82 7.06 12.66
C ARG A 460 -11.71 7.29 13.89
N ALA A 461 -12.75 6.49 14.08
CA ALA A 461 -13.63 6.54 15.26
C ALA A 461 -12.84 6.39 16.57
N VAL A 462 -11.83 5.51 16.60
CA VAL A 462 -10.95 5.36 17.77
C VAL A 462 -10.10 6.61 18.00
N ALA A 463 -9.57 7.22 16.95
CA ALA A 463 -8.73 8.41 17.07
C ALA A 463 -9.54 9.66 17.48
N THR A 464 -10.76 9.83 16.98
CA THR A 464 -11.63 10.98 17.30
C THR A 464 -12.48 10.76 18.55
N GLY A 465 -12.70 9.51 18.95
CA GLY A 465 -13.64 9.11 20.00
C GLY A 465 -15.12 9.09 19.55
N GLU A 466 -15.41 9.50 18.31
CA GLU A 466 -16.78 9.59 17.78
C GLU A 466 -17.24 8.25 17.18
N GLY A 467 -18.39 7.74 17.63
CA GLY A 467 -18.98 6.49 17.11
C GLY A 467 -18.33 5.21 17.64
N THR A 468 -17.52 5.29 18.70
CA THR A 468 -16.84 4.13 19.31
C THR A 468 -17.81 3.06 19.84
N ASP A 469 -19.02 3.46 20.21
CA ASP A 469 -20.13 2.58 20.61
C ASP A 469 -20.67 1.71 19.47
N LEU A 470 -20.41 2.10 18.21
CA LEU A 470 -20.83 1.37 17.00
C LEU A 470 -19.80 0.33 16.53
N ILE A 471 -18.60 0.29 17.13
CA ILE A 471 -17.52 -0.63 16.75
C ILE A 471 -17.96 -2.11 16.82
N PRO A 472 -18.65 -2.59 17.87
CA PRO A 472 -19.14 -3.97 17.91
C PRO A 472 -20.00 -4.34 16.68
N ARG A 473 -20.85 -3.42 16.20
CA ARG A 473 -21.68 -3.67 15.00
C ARG A 473 -20.88 -3.68 13.70
N CYS A 474 -19.77 -2.93 13.63
CA CYS A 474 -18.83 -3.06 12.52
C CYS A 474 -18.23 -4.49 12.50
N VAL A 475 -17.83 -5.00 13.67
CA VAL A 475 -17.27 -6.35 13.82
C VAL A 475 -18.30 -7.44 13.51
N GLU A 476 -19.54 -7.28 13.96
CA GLU A 476 -20.64 -8.18 13.62
C GLU A 476 -20.83 -8.27 12.10
N ALA A 477 -20.84 -7.14 11.38
CA ALA A 477 -20.95 -7.13 9.92
C ALA A 477 -19.77 -7.84 9.22
N LEU A 478 -18.55 -7.70 9.75
CA LEU A 478 -17.38 -8.44 9.24
C LEU A 478 -17.51 -9.95 9.49
N ILE A 479 -17.97 -10.35 10.67
CA ILE A 479 -18.22 -11.76 11.01
C ILE A 479 -19.28 -12.37 10.07
N GLU A 480 -20.40 -11.68 9.84
CA GLU A 480 -21.45 -12.16 8.95
C GLU A 480 -20.95 -12.24 7.49
N SER A 481 -20.18 -11.25 7.03
CA SER A 481 -19.53 -11.28 5.72
C SER A 481 -18.61 -12.52 5.58
N LEU A 482 -17.80 -12.82 6.60
CA LEU A 482 -16.91 -13.99 6.61
C LEU A 482 -17.64 -15.34 6.64
N LYS A 483 -18.91 -15.39 7.05
CA LYS A 483 -19.73 -16.62 6.99
C LYS A 483 -20.30 -16.89 5.60
N ILE A 484 -20.50 -15.83 4.80
CA ILE A 484 -21.20 -15.91 3.51
C ILE A 484 -20.23 -15.89 2.33
N GLU A 485 -19.18 -15.08 2.40
CA GLU A 485 -18.23 -14.95 1.30
C GLU A 485 -17.37 -16.20 1.16
N GLU A 486 -17.17 -16.64 -0.09
CA GLU A 486 -16.50 -17.89 -0.43
C GLU A 486 -15.17 -17.63 -1.14
N ASN A 487 -14.19 -18.51 -0.94
CA ASN A 487 -12.99 -18.50 -1.75
C ASN A 487 -13.28 -18.99 -3.17
N ARG A 488 -12.81 -18.26 -4.17
CA ARG A 488 -12.92 -18.62 -5.59
C ARG A 488 -11.55 -18.80 -6.21
N PRO A 489 -11.39 -19.63 -7.26
CA PRO A 489 -10.16 -19.70 -8.02
C PRO A 489 -9.70 -18.31 -8.50
N THR A 490 -8.39 -18.09 -8.57
CA THR A 490 -7.85 -16.87 -9.17
C THR A 490 -8.22 -16.78 -10.65
N MET A 491 -8.35 -15.56 -11.19
CA MET A 491 -8.79 -15.35 -12.59
C MET A 491 -7.94 -16.09 -13.61
N ASP A 492 -6.62 -16.11 -13.41
CA ASP A 492 -5.65 -16.79 -14.26
C ASP A 492 -5.86 -18.31 -14.25
N SER A 493 -6.12 -18.87 -13.06
CA SER A 493 -6.39 -20.28 -12.85
C SER A 493 -7.74 -20.70 -13.46
N ALA A 494 -8.80 -19.94 -13.18
CA ALA A 494 -10.15 -20.22 -13.69
C ALA A 494 -10.22 -20.19 -15.23
N GLN A 495 -9.48 -19.27 -15.85
CA GLN A 495 -9.51 -19.08 -17.31
C GLN A 495 -8.36 -19.78 -18.04
N ASN A 496 -7.39 -20.37 -17.31
CA ASN A 496 -6.15 -20.90 -17.88
C ASN A 496 -5.44 -19.87 -18.79
N ARG A 497 -5.34 -18.62 -18.31
CA ARG A 497 -4.74 -17.47 -19.01
C ARG A 497 -3.76 -16.78 -18.07
N SER A 498 -2.81 -16.01 -18.60
CA SER A 498 -1.98 -15.17 -17.73
C SER A 498 -2.86 -14.14 -17.00
N ILE A 499 -2.53 -13.87 -15.72
CA ILE A 499 -3.24 -12.91 -14.87
C ILE A 499 -3.35 -11.53 -15.53
N LYS A 500 -2.34 -11.13 -16.32
CA LYS A 500 -2.30 -9.88 -17.07
C LYS A 500 -3.36 -9.80 -18.19
N PHE A 501 -3.98 -10.92 -18.55
CA PHE A 501 -4.96 -11.05 -19.63
C PHE A 501 -6.26 -11.72 -19.21
N ALA A 502 -6.45 -12.00 -17.91
CA ALA A 502 -7.66 -12.61 -17.37
C ALA A 502 -8.65 -11.53 -16.92
N ARG A 503 -9.94 -11.84 -16.91
CA ARG A 503 -10.98 -10.92 -16.41
C ARG A 503 -11.79 -11.58 -15.31
N PRO A 504 -12.27 -10.86 -14.29
CA PRO A 504 -13.15 -11.46 -13.31
C PRO A 504 -14.40 -12.03 -13.99
N THR A 505 -14.78 -13.21 -13.54
CA THR A 505 -15.98 -13.94 -13.94
C THR A 505 -16.73 -14.36 -12.68
N ASP A 506 -17.96 -14.85 -12.81
CA ASP A 506 -18.71 -15.37 -11.66
C ASP A 506 -17.99 -16.56 -10.99
N ASP A 507 -17.12 -17.24 -11.73
CA ASP A 507 -16.35 -18.41 -11.29
C ASP A 507 -14.98 -18.08 -10.68
N SER A 508 -14.56 -16.80 -10.65
CA SER A 508 -13.22 -16.40 -10.22
C SER A 508 -13.21 -15.12 -9.39
N ASP A 509 -12.30 -15.01 -8.43
CA ASP A 509 -12.18 -13.78 -7.66
C ASP A 509 -11.47 -12.65 -8.42
N VAL A 510 -11.66 -11.39 -7.98
CA VAL A 510 -11.09 -10.19 -8.59
C VAL A 510 -9.61 -9.95 -8.21
N CYS A 511 -9.07 -10.74 -7.28
CA CYS A 511 -7.71 -10.61 -6.77
C CYS A 511 -6.63 -10.87 -7.83
N GLU A 512 -5.60 -10.02 -7.88
CA GLU A 512 -4.36 -10.36 -8.56
C GLU A 512 -3.43 -11.23 -7.70
N GLY A 513 -2.56 -11.99 -8.36
CA GLY A 513 -1.62 -12.89 -7.69
C GLY A 513 -2.18 -14.30 -7.52
N GLY A 514 -1.49 -15.27 -8.11
CA GLY A 514 -1.77 -16.69 -7.90
C GLY A 514 -1.48 -17.06 -6.45
N SER A 515 -2.46 -17.62 -5.72
CA SER A 515 -2.23 -18.02 -4.34
C SER A 515 -1.08 -19.04 -4.24
N VAL A 516 -0.26 -18.89 -3.20
CA VAL A 516 0.86 -19.78 -2.92
C VAL A 516 0.37 -20.92 -2.03
N THR A 517 0.64 -22.16 -2.43
CA THR A 517 0.21 -23.34 -1.64
C THR A 517 1.23 -23.73 -0.57
N PHE A 518 2.46 -23.19 -0.64
CA PHE A 518 3.60 -23.58 0.20
C PHE A 518 3.87 -25.10 0.23
N GLY A 519 3.43 -25.82 -0.81
CA GLY A 519 3.53 -27.29 -0.86
C GLY A 519 2.67 -28.01 0.17
N GLN A 520 1.64 -27.35 0.72
CA GLN A 520 0.71 -27.93 1.69
C GLN A 520 -0.59 -28.35 1.01
N ASP A 521 -1.05 -29.58 1.26
CA ASP A 521 -2.28 -30.13 0.66
C ASP A 521 -3.54 -29.31 0.99
N ARG A 522 -3.54 -28.62 2.13
CA ARG A 522 -4.65 -27.77 2.57
C ARG A 522 -4.85 -26.53 1.70
N PHE A 523 -3.77 -25.89 1.24
CA PHE A 523 -3.87 -24.58 0.59
C PHE A 523 -4.06 -24.72 -0.91
N GLN A 524 -5.00 -23.94 -1.44
CA GLN A 524 -5.37 -23.97 -2.86
C GLN A 524 -5.11 -22.61 -3.53
N LYS A 525 -5.12 -22.60 -4.87
CA LYS A 525 -5.03 -21.37 -5.69
C LYS A 525 -6.35 -20.62 -5.73
N VAL A 526 -6.87 -20.31 -4.54
CA VAL A 526 -8.13 -19.62 -4.34
C VAL A 526 -7.90 -18.33 -3.55
N ARG A 527 -8.73 -17.33 -3.80
CA ARG A 527 -8.69 -16.00 -3.18
C ARG A 527 -10.11 -15.54 -2.88
N SER A 528 -10.22 -14.50 -2.06
CA SER A 528 -11.49 -13.82 -1.88
C SER A 528 -11.29 -12.36 -1.50
N ALA A 529 -11.55 -11.44 -2.43
CA ALA A 529 -11.38 -10.00 -2.19
C ALA A 529 -12.16 -9.51 -0.97
N VAL A 530 -13.42 -9.92 -0.82
CA VAL A 530 -14.28 -9.49 0.29
C VAL A 530 -13.78 -10.06 1.62
N ARG A 531 -13.59 -11.39 1.72
CA ARG A 531 -13.02 -12.04 2.91
C ARG A 531 -11.68 -11.45 3.34
N GLU A 532 -10.76 -11.23 2.39
CA GLU A 532 -9.45 -10.69 2.69
C GLU A 532 -9.52 -9.24 3.17
N ASN A 533 -10.39 -8.40 2.59
CA ASN A 533 -10.61 -7.04 3.10
C ASN A 533 -11.33 -7.05 4.46
N ALA A 534 -12.23 -8.00 4.71
CA ALA A 534 -12.88 -8.14 6.01
C ALA A 534 -11.87 -8.51 7.11
N LEU A 535 -10.93 -9.41 6.80
CA LEU A 535 -9.84 -9.79 7.70
C LEU A 535 -8.78 -8.68 7.84
N TRP A 536 -8.49 -7.93 6.77
CA TRP A 536 -7.66 -6.73 6.83
C TRP A 536 -8.26 -5.68 7.79
N SER A 537 -9.56 -5.45 7.70
CA SER A 537 -10.27 -4.58 8.64
C SER A 537 -10.29 -5.15 10.06
N ALA A 538 -10.41 -6.47 10.24
CA ALA A 538 -10.29 -7.10 11.55
C ALA A 538 -8.90 -6.86 12.19
N VAL A 539 -7.82 -6.91 11.40
CA VAL A 539 -6.47 -6.54 11.87
C VAL A 539 -6.42 -5.08 12.32
N ILE A 540 -6.98 -4.15 11.54
CA ILE A 540 -7.04 -2.73 11.92
C ILE A 540 -7.78 -2.55 13.25
N ILE A 541 -9.00 -3.08 13.34
CA ILE A 541 -9.83 -2.97 14.55
C ILE A 541 -9.11 -3.54 15.77
N CYS A 542 -8.55 -4.75 15.66
CA CYS A 542 -7.88 -5.42 16.78
C CYS A 542 -6.52 -4.80 17.15
N SER A 543 -5.96 -3.93 16.32
CA SER A 543 -4.77 -3.14 16.66
C SER A 543 -5.03 -2.09 17.74
N HIS A 544 -6.30 -1.84 18.07
CA HIS A 544 -6.73 -0.95 19.16
C HIS A 544 -7.07 -1.71 20.46
N GLY A 545 -6.90 -3.03 20.49
CA GLY A 545 -7.17 -3.88 21.66
C GLY A 545 -8.63 -4.36 21.75
N ALA A 546 -8.90 -5.21 22.74
CA ALA A 546 -10.16 -5.95 22.85
C ALA A 546 -11.33 -5.17 23.48
N THR A 547 -11.04 -4.08 24.20
CA THR A 547 -12.04 -3.35 25.01
C THR A 547 -13.22 -2.83 24.19
N LEU A 548 -12.98 -2.47 22.92
CA LEU A 548 -13.99 -1.88 22.03
C LEU A 548 -14.88 -2.92 21.34
N LEU A 549 -14.62 -4.22 21.56
CA LEU A 549 -15.31 -5.31 20.86
C LEU A 549 -16.59 -5.75 21.57
N GLY A 550 -16.71 -5.50 22.87
CA GLY A 550 -17.88 -5.92 23.67
C GLY A 550 -18.21 -7.41 23.47
N ASP A 551 -19.48 -7.71 23.30
CA ASP A 551 -19.99 -9.09 23.13
C ASP A 551 -19.58 -9.74 21.80
N THR A 552 -18.96 -9.00 20.87
CA THR A 552 -18.47 -9.56 19.59
C THR A 552 -17.07 -10.17 19.69
N LEU A 553 -16.37 -9.99 20.82
CA LEU A 553 -15.03 -10.52 21.03
C LEU A 553 -14.98 -12.06 20.90
N GLU A 554 -15.85 -12.77 21.62
CA GLU A 554 -15.86 -14.24 21.61
C GLU A 554 -16.26 -14.79 20.22
N PRO A 555 -17.35 -14.31 19.58
CA PRO A 555 -17.67 -14.68 18.20
C PRO A 555 -16.53 -14.43 17.20
N LEU A 556 -15.83 -13.29 17.33
CA LEU A 556 -14.69 -12.94 16.48
C LEU A 556 -13.54 -13.95 16.67
N ILE A 557 -13.16 -14.24 17.91
CA ILE A 557 -12.12 -15.25 18.18
C ILE A 557 -12.51 -16.60 17.60
N GLY A 558 -13.79 -17.00 17.74
CA GLY A 558 -14.33 -18.24 17.19
C GLY A 558 -14.12 -18.35 15.69
N ILE A 559 -14.61 -17.37 14.92
CA ILE A 559 -14.52 -17.41 13.45
C ILE A 559 -13.07 -17.34 12.96
N LEU A 560 -12.20 -16.56 13.64
CA LEU A 560 -10.79 -16.48 13.28
C LEU A 560 -10.07 -17.81 13.50
N ARG A 561 -10.35 -18.53 14.59
CA ARG A 561 -9.79 -19.87 14.84
C ARG A 561 -10.27 -20.87 13.80
N ASP A 562 -11.54 -20.81 13.41
CA ASP A 562 -12.07 -21.69 12.36
C ASP A 562 -11.40 -21.42 11.02
N ILE A 563 -11.15 -20.15 10.65
CA ILE A 563 -10.35 -19.78 9.48
C ILE A 563 -8.94 -20.33 9.60
N VAL A 564 -8.27 -20.16 10.74
CA VAL A 564 -6.92 -20.68 10.99
C VAL A 564 -6.85 -22.19 10.79
N ARG A 565 -7.90 -22.95 11.14
CA ARG A 565 -7.94 -24.42 11.03
C ARG A 565 -8.34 -24.93 9.65
N THR A 566 -9.26 -24.26 8.99
CA THR A 566 -10.00 -24.85 7.86
C THR A 566 -9.85 -24.12 6.53
N ASP A 567 -9.54 -22.82 6.54
CA ASP A 567 -9.53 -22.02 5.31
C ASP A 567 -8.43 -22.50 4.34
N GLN A 568 -8.75 -22.48 3.04
CA GLN A 568 -7.87 -22.93 1.95
C GLN A 568 -7.06 -21.77 1.34
N ASN A 569 -7.43 -20.52 1.65
CA ASN A 569 -6.71 -19.32 1.28
C ASN A 569 -5.69 -18.97 2.38
N VAL A 570 -4.41 -19.16 2.07
CA VAL A 570 -3.31 -18.90 3.01
C VAL A 570 -3.24 -17.43 3.44
N ILE A 571 -3.67 -16.49 2.60
CA ILE A 571 -3.69 -15.06 2.94
C ILE A 571 -4.73 -14.80 4.02
N SER A 572 -5.92 -15.37 3.91
CA SER A 572 -6.96 -15.31 4.96
C SER A 572 -6.48 -15.92 6.28
N VAL A 573 -5.78 -17.05 6.22
CA VAL A 573 -5.15 -17.65 7.42
C VAL A 573 -4.11 -16.71 8.03
N GLY A 574 -3.28 -16.07 7.21
CA GLY A 574 -2.28 -15.11 7.65
C GLY A 574 -2.90 -13.93 8.40
N PHE A 575 -3.94 -13.31 7.83
CA PHE A 575 -4.63 -12.22 8.52
C PHE A 575 -5.31 -12.69 9.80
N ALA A 576 -5.93 -13.87 9.81
CA ALA A 576 -6.58 -14.38 11.01
C ALA A 576 -5.57 -14.63 12.15
N LEU A 577 -4.39 -15.18 11.84
CA LEU A 577 -3.30 -15.34 12.81
C LEU A 577 -2.77 -13.99 13.31
N ASP A 578 -2.63 -13.00 12.43
CA ASP A 578 -2.25 -11.64 12.79
C ASP A 578 -3.27 -11.04 13.77
N THR A 579 -4.57 -11.08 13.43
CA THR A 579 -5.66 -10.57 14.28
C THR A 579 -5.65 -11.20 15.67
N LEU A 580 -5.58 -12.54 15.76
CA LEU A 580 -5.53 -13.26 17.02
C LEU A 580 -4.28 -12.92 17.83
N THR A 581 -3.13 -12.76 17.16
CA THR A 581 -1.88 -12.37 17.82
C THR A 581 -2.02 -10.98 18.43
N ARG A 582 -2.53 -10.00 17.68
CA ARG A 582 -2.73 -8.63 18.18
C ARG A 582 -3.65 -8.57 19.40
N LEU A 583 -4.76 -9.30 19.38
CA LEU A 583 -5.65 -9.41 20.53
C LEU A 583 -4.94 -9.99 21.76
N ALA A 584 -4.01 -10.91 21.56
CA ALA A 584 -3.25 -11.54 22.63
C ALA A 584 -2.10 -10.69 23.17
N THR A 585 -1.52 -9.79 22.37
CA THR A 585 -0.23 -9.11 22.65
C THR A 585 -0.32 -7.59 22.79
N ILE A 586 -1.19 -6.91 22.02
CA ILE A 586 -1.24 -5.45 21.96
C ILE A 586 -2.11 -4.91 23.11
N LYS A 587 -1.50 -4.06 23.95
CA LYS A 587 -2.14 -3.26 25.03
C LYS A 587 -3.11 -4.07 25.88
N GLN A 588 -2.55 -4.80 26.83
CA GLN A 588 -3.28 -5.53 27.85
C GLN A 588 -3.67 -4.61 29.01
N PRO A 589 -4.95 -4.18 29.18
CA PRO A 589 -5.36 -3.46 30.39
C PRO A 589 -5.25 -4.37 31.62
N GLU A 590 -5.18 -3.78 32.82
CA GLU A 590 -5.11 -4.54 34.09
C GLU A 590 -6.32 -5.47 34.30
N ASN A 591 -7.47 -5.17 33.69
CA ASN A 591 -8.71 -5.96 33.74
C ASN A 591 -9.08 -6.49 32.35
N GLN A 592 -8.36 -7.49 31.85
CA GLN A 592 -8.67 -8.10 30.56
C GLN A 592 -9.92 -8.98 30.59
N PRO A 593 -10.69 -9.03 29.48
CA PRO A 593 -11.71 -10.04 29.29
C PRO A 593 -11.11 -11.46 29.45
N PRO A 594 -11.81 -12.41 30.11
CA PRO A 594 -11.33 -13.79 30.27
C PRO A 594 -10.93 -14.48 28.97
N GLU A 595 -11.59 -14.11 27.86
CA GLU A 595 -11.34 -14.59 26.50
C GLU A 595 -9.94 -14.23 26.04
N ILE A 596 -9.42 -13.04 26.40
CA ILE A 596 -8.06 -12.61 26.08
C ILE A 596 -7.04 -13.38 26.89
N ALA A 597 -7.28 -13.57 28.19
CA ALA A 597 -6.38 -14.39 29.02
C ALA A 597 -6.30 -15.83 28.49
N SER A 598 -7.43 -16.40 28.08
CA SER A 598 -7.50 -17.71 27.42
C SER A 598 -6.75 -17.71 26.09
N LEU A 599 -6.94 -16.69 25.26
CA LEU A 599 -6.27 -16.55 23.97
C LEU A 599 -4.75 -16.45 24.12
N SER A 600 -4.25 -15.60 25.01
CA SER A 600 -2.81 -15.44 25.28
C SER A 600 -2.17 -16.74 25.78
N ASN A 601 -2.85 -17.46 26.67
CA ASN A 601 -2.35 -18.75 27.19
C ASN A 601 -2.28 -19.85 26.10
N ASN A 602 -3.18 -19.80 25.11
CA ASN A 602 -3.27 -20.81 24.06
C ASN A 602 -2.69 -20.34 22.71
N LEU A 603 -2.09 -19.14 22.64
CA LEU A 603 -1.69 -18.53 21.38
C LEU A 603 -0.73 -19.44 20.60
N THR A 604 0.29 -20.00 21.25
CA THR A 604 1.24 -20.91 20.61
C THR A 604 0.56 -22.16 20.06
N GLU A 605 -0.42 -22.73 20.77
CA GLU A 605 -1.19 -23.88 20.25
C GLU A 605 -1.98 -23.48 19.00
N ILE A 606 -2.62 -22.30 19.00
CA ILE A 606 -3.37 -21.77 17.86
C ILE A 606 -2.45 -21.52 16.67
N LEU A 607 -1.27 -20.93 16.88
CA LEU A 607 -0.24 -20.81 15.83
C LEU A 607 0.15 -22.21 15.30
N GLY A 608 0.08 -23.24 16.14
CA GLY A 608 0.24 -24.67 15.84
C GLY A 608 -0.76 -25.24 14.84
N GLU A 609 -1.98 -24.72 14.80
CA GLU A 609 -3.10 -25.24 14.01
C GLU A 609 -2.95 -24.95 12.50
N SER A 610 -2.13 -23.96 12.11
CA SER A 610 -1.75 -23.72 10.72
C SER A 610 -0.39 -24.37 10.40
N PRO A 611 -0.23 -25.04 9.24
CA PRO A 611 1.07 -25.60 8.85
C PRO A 611 2.13 -24.52 8.53
N VAL A 612 1.71 -23.29 8.25
CA VAL A 612 2.59 -22.15 7.92
C VAL A 612 2.25 -20.92 8.77
N ARG A 613 3.23 -20.05 8.99
CA ARG A 613 3.07 -18.81 9.76
C ARG A 613 3.73 -17.63 9.03
N ALA A 614 3.04 -16.50 8.98
CA ALA A 614 3.56 -15.24 8.43
C ALA A 614 4.35 -14.49 9.51
N TRP A 615 5.53 -15.00 9.87
CA TRP A 615 6.32 -14.50 11.01
C TRP A 615 6.61 -13.01 10.97
N GLU A 616 6.78 -12.44 9.77
CA GLU A 616 6.91 -11.02 9.54
C GLU A 616 5.74 -10.21 10.14
N SER A 617 4.52 -10.69 9.94
CA SER A 617 3.30 -10.06 10.44
C SER A 617 3.07 -10.37 11.92
N LEU A 618 3.26 -11.62 12.35
CA LEU A 618 3.04 -12.03 13.75
C LEU A 618 4.00 -11.34 14.72
N VAL A 619 5.29 -11.27 14.37
CA VAL A 619 6.28 -10.57 15.19
C VAL A 619 5.97 -9.07 15.24
N ARG A 620 5.51 -8.48 14.13
CA ARG A 620 5.09 -7.07 14.12
C ARG A 620 3.80 -6.83 14.92
N ALA A 621 2.93 -7.82 14.99
CA ALA A 621 1.80 -7.85 15.92
C ALA A 621 2.22 -7.97 17.39
N GLY A 622 3.51 -8.10 17.71
CA GLY A 622 4.03 -8.14 19.09
C GLY A 622 4.32 -9.55 19.61
N LEU A 623 4.30 -10.58 18.76
CA LEU A 623 4.74 -11.91 19.15
C LEU A 623 6.25 -11.91 19.43
N ASP A 624 6.66 -12.52 20.55
CA ASP A 624 8.06 -12.71 20.88
C ASP A 624 8.73 -13.62 19.81
N PRO A 625 9.79 -13.15 19.11
CA PRO A 625 10.48 -13.95 18.10
C PRO A 625 11.06 -15.27 18.61
N THR A 626 11.26 -15.44 19.91
CA THR A 626 11.72 -16.72 20.50
C THR A 626 10.73 -17.86 20.28
N VAL A 627 9.45 -17.56 20.09
CA VAL A 627 8.39 -18.54 19.79
C VAL A 627 8.68 -19.31 18.50
N LEU A 628 9.38 -18.71 17.53
CA LEU A 628 9.78 -19.39 16.29
C LEU A 628 10.55 -20.69 16.55
N THR A 629 11.36 -20.73 17.61
CA THR A 629 12.19 -21.90 17.96
C THR A 629 11.35 -23.14 18.29
N GLN A 630 10.10 -22.96 18.69
CA GLN A 630 9.16 -24.05 19.00
C GLN A 630 8.58 -24.71 17.74
N PHE A 631 8.69 -24.05 16.58
CA PHE A 631 8.17 -24.51 15.29
C PHE A 631 9.26 -24.85 14.28
N SER A 632 10.51 -24.53 14.58
CA SER A 632 11.65 -24.99 13.79
C SER A 632 11.73 -26.52 13.87
N PRO A 633 12.04 -27.22 12.76
CA PRO A 633 12.32 -28.65 12.82
C PRO A 633 13.39 -28.90 13.88
N GLN A 634 13.12 -29.78 14.86
CA GLN A 634 14.18 -30.27 15.73
C GLN A 634 15.21 -30.95 14.82
N THR A 635 16.41 -30.39 14.79
CA THR A 635 17.54 -30.81 13.94
C THR A 635 17.92 -32.26 14.14
#